data_AF-A0A1M4E205-F1
#
_entry.id   AF-A0A1M4E205-F1
#
_cell.length_a   1.000
_cell.length_b   1.000
_cell.length_c   1.000
_cell.angle_alpha   90.00
_cell.angle_beta   90.00
_cell.angle_gamma   90.00
#
_symmetry.space_group_name_H-M   'P 1'
#
loop_
_entity.id
_entity.type
_entity.pdbx_description
1 polymer ?
#
loop_
_entity_poly.entity_id
_entity_poly.type
_entity_poly.pdbx_seq_one_letter_code
_entity_poly.pdbx_strand_id
1 'polypeptide(L)'
;MSRPVSTYRVQLTPDFGFAQVAEIAGYLRDLGVSHVYLSPILQSTPESRHGYDVTDHSRIRDEFGGATGFREMAQQLAAQDLGIVVDIVPNHMNTVNAQFWSVLKDGPASPYASWFDIDWVDGKVALPVLGDDTPPVVDGDVLRYHEHAFPYPGHYRLVDWREGPGYRRFFDVSSLIGLRVEDPAVLFATHEVIFWLLDEGLVDGLRVDHPDGLADPRRYLERLRARAGSAWTVVEKILIGPERLPADWACDGTTGYDVLNRVNGLFVDPAGKEPLIRLFAELTGQPADYRPVMAQAKHEVLDLFFGAEVNRLARAASCDPAAVRELLAAMPVYRAYVVPGEPPPASAVDTVELAAASCSPAVRPLVQEVLYGSAEAIVRFQQACGPVMAKGVEDTALYRWFPLACLNEVGGEPDVFGVSVAEFHEFCAELPPYTMTTLSTHDTKRSEDVRARLSVLSELPGEWAAAVAEWSAQVSFDPHLDYLAWQNLMAAWPISAERFTDYLLKAAREAKTAISWVNPDPDYERRLRAFAEAAVRLPIGGFTERIDPYAMSNSLGAKLVQLMMPGVPDVYQGNETTDFSLVDPDNRRPVTYPRKPDTSWDSAKLLVTTQALRLRRRLGGAAAYLPLHAEGARADHVIAFARAATGPDLGFGPWSEGEAGVGAWGEPGVGEGGAWGRGDVDAGTRGDLGPDGGSGWGVGSASDVGSGVGSGGGSGVGSGAGAGGNSEVDGGSGARARAEDDGTAQGDARSDGAQALGDAGHRVQASDEHEVQAGTERDVQAGTERDVQAGTERDVQAGTERDVQAGTERDVQAGTEHRTWAATENRAQAAVEHRLRTPAEERISPITEERARAVGEAGVRPRAVVVATRLPVRLAASGGWGGTTLTLPAGTWRDLLTGGLFTGRIPLAHLLGQYPVSLLERHDL
;
A
#
# COMPACT_ATOMS: atom_id res chain seq x y z
N MET A 1 -9.52 21.77 13.81
CA MET A 1 -8.45 20.88 13.35
C MET A 1 -7.36 20.77 14.39
N SER A 2 -7.19 19.57 14.94
CA SER A 2 -5.99 19.18 15.69
C SER A 2 -5.04 18.44 14.73
N ARG A 3 -3.72 18.45 14.99
CA ARG A 3 -2.81 17.59 14.22
C ARG A 3 -3.00 16.13 14.65
N PRO A 4 -2.92 15.14 13.73
CA PRO A 4 -2.93 13.74 14.09
C PRO A 4 -1.84 13.36 15.10
N VAL A 5 -2.20 12.45 15.99
CA VAL A 5 -1.27 11.75 16.90
C VAL A 5 -0.98 10.33 16.38
N SER A 6 -1.94 9.77 15.64
CA SER A 6 -1.89 8.50 14.90
C SER A 6 -2.99 8.48 13.81
N THR A 7 -2.72 7.85 12.67
CA THR A 7 -3.68 7.61 11.59
C THR A 7 -4.02 6.13 11.47
N TYR A 8 -5.17 5.82 10.87
CA TYR A 8 -5.56 4.46 10.51
C TYR A 8 -6.09 4.47 9.08
N ARG A 9 -5.39 3.83 8.14
CA ARG A 9 -5.73 3.84 6.70
C ARG A 9 -6.83 2.85 6.37
N VAL A 10 -7.94 3.36 5.86
CA VAL A 10 -9.07 2.59 5.32
C VAL A 10 -9.09 2.68 3.80
N GLN A 11 -9.19 1.52 3.14
CA GLN A 11 -9.49 1.41 1.71
C GLN A 11 -11.01 1.43 1.52
N LEU A 12 -11.53 2.51 0.94
CA LEU A 12 -12.94 2.62 0.57
C LEU A 12 -13.22 1.86 -0.73
N THR A 13 -14.34 1.14 -0.76
CA THR A 13 -14.84 0.41 -1.94
C THR A 13 -16.36 0.57 -2.04
N PRO A 14 -17.02 0.23 -3.17
CA PRO A 14 -18.49 0.22 -3.24
C PRO A 14 -19.17 -0.62 -2.14
N ASP A 15 -18.48 -1.65 -1.63
CA ASP A 15 -18.94 -2.52 -0.55
C ASP A 15 -18.60 -1.98 0.87
N PHE A 16 -17.73 -0.97 0.96
CA PHE A 16 -17.22 -0.40 2.21
C PHE A 16 -17.08 1.13 2.05
N GLY A 17 -18.22 1.82 2.06
CA GLY A 17 -18.33 3.26 1.92
C GLY A 17 -18.34 4.01 3.25
N PHE A 18 -18.80 5.27 3.23
CA PHE A 18 -18.78 6.14 4.41
C PHE A 18 -19.64 5.60 5.58
N ALA A 19 -20.72 4.87 5.28
CA ALA A 19 -21.56 4.23 6.30
C ALA A 19 -20.78 3.18 7.11
N GLN A 20 -20.03 2.29 6.44
CA GLN A 20 -19.23 1.25 7.09
C GLN A 20 -18.07 1.84 7.89
N VAL A 21 -17.48 2.95 7.44
CA VAL A 21 -16.49 3.71 8.23
C VAL A 21 -17.12 4.27 9.52
N ALA A 22 -18.36 4.77 9.45
CA ALA A 22 -19.07 5.28 10.62
C ALA A 22 -19.37 4.17 11.64
N GLU A 23 -19.77 2.98 11.18
CA GLU A 23 -20.02 1.80 12.03
C GLU A 23 -18.79 1.37 12.84
N ILE A 24 -17.57 1.49 12.28
CA ILE A 24 -16.32 1.13 12.97
C ILE A 24 -15.74 2.24 13.85
N ALA A 25 -16.35 3.42 13.93
CA ALA A 25 -15.84 4.57 14.69
C ALA A 25 -15.55 4.23 16.17
N GLY A 26 -16.44 3.50 16.82
CA GLY A 26 -16.25 3.05 18.21
C GLY A 26 -15.06 2.09 18.37
N TYR A 27 -14.79 1.24 17.38
CA TYR A 27 -13.66 0.32 17.38
C TYR A 27 -12.32 1.07 17.23
N LEU A 28 -12.24 2.02 16.30
CA LEU A 28 -11.02 2.81 16.07
C LEU A 28 -10.68 3.71 17.27
N ARG A 29 -11.70 4.30 17.92
CA ARG A 29 -11.58 5.00 19.21
C ARG A 29 -10.96 4.08 20.27
N ASP A 30 -11.49 2.87 20.42
CA ASP A 30 -11.03 1.92 21.43
C ASP A 30 -9.63 1.36 21.13
N LEU A 31 -9.26 1.21 19.87
CA LEU A 31 -7.89 0.90 19.44
C LEU A 31 -6.91 2.04 19.79
N GLY A 32 -7.40 3.28 19.98
CA GLY A 32 -6.60 4.45 20.34
C GLY A 32 -6.19 5.33 19.15
N VAL A 33 -6.83 5.16 18.00
CA VAL A 33 -6.64 5.98 16.79
C VAL A 33 -6.98 7.46 17.10
N SER A 34 -6.35 8.40 16.41
CA SER A 34 -6.73 9.82 16.46
C SER A 34 -7.45 10.32 15.22
N HIS A 35 -7.10 9.81 14.04
CA HIS A 35 -7.69 10.20 12.76
C HIS A 35 -7.90 8.99 11.85
N VAL A 36 -9.03 8.94 11.17
CA VAL A 36 -9.25 7.99 10.06
C VAL A 36 -8.60 8.57 8.81
N TYR A 37 -7.76 7.79 8.14
CA TYR A 37 -7.12 8.16 6.88
C TYR A 37 -7.84 7.42 5.75
N LEU A 38 -8.61 8.15 4.94
CA LEU A 38 -9.42 7.60 3.86
C LEU A 38 -8.62 7.57 2.56
N SER A 39 -8.82 6.52 1.75
CA SER A 39 -8.48 6.52 0.32
C SER A 39 -9.27 7.60 -0.46
N PRO A 40 -8.93 7.90 -1.73
CA PRO A 40 -9.55 8.99 -2.48
C PRO A 40 -11.09 8.94 -2.49
N ILE A 41 -11.70 10.08 -2.19
CA ILE A 41 -13.16 10.24 -1.95
C ILE A 41 -13.91 10.93 -3.09
N LEU A 42 -13.20 11.43 -4.10
CA LEU A 42 -13.80 12.08 -5.26
C LEU A 42 -14.34 11.03 -6.23
N GLN A 43 -15.26 11.42 -7.13
CA GLN A 43 -15.87 10.48 -8.06
C GLN A 43 -14.82 9.86 -8.99
N SER A 44 -14.72 8.54 -8.96
CA SER A 44 -13.88 7.70 -9.82
C SER A 44 -14.75 6.95 -10.85
N THR A 45 -14.24 5.90 -11.50
CA THR A 45 -15.14 4.93 -12.14
C THR A 45 -16.00 4.21 -11.09
N PRO A 46 -17.23 3.75 -11.44
CA PRO A 46 -18.16 3.19 -10.45
C PRO A 46 -17.66 1.92 -9.76
N GLU A 47 -16.97 1.04 -10.48
CA GLU A 47 -16.45 -0.24 -9.95
C GLU A 47 -15.10 -0.10 -9.21
N SER A 48 -14.43 1.06 -9.33
CA SER A 48 -13.08 1.26 -8.76
C SER A 48 -13.01 0.93 -7.27
N ARG A 49 -12.06 0.08 -6.90
CA ARG A 49 -11.82 -0.36 -5.52
C ARG A 49 -10.61 0.34 -4.88
N HIS A 50 -10.19 1.48 -5.45
CA HIS A 50 -9.07 2.31 -4.97
C HIS A 50 -9.26 3.84 -5.12
N GLY A 51 -10.08 4.32 -6.05
CA GLY A 51 -10.46 5.74 -6.19
C GLY A 51 -9.46 6.67 -6.90
N TYR A 52 -8.20 6.27 -7.10
CA TYR A 52 -7.18 7.07 -7.82
C TYR A 52 -7.56 7.46 -9.27
N ASP A 53 -8.42 6.68 -9.91
CA ASP A 53 -8.95 6.88 -11.27
C ASP A 53 -10.05 7.96 -11.33
N VAL A 54 -9.79 9.15 -10.79
CA VAL A 54 -10.76 10.25 -10.65
C VAL A 54 -11.37 10.65 -12.01
N THR A 55 -12.70 10.59 -12.11
CA THR A 55 -13.51 10.97 -13.27
C THR A 55 -14.17 12.34 -13.11
N ASP A 56 -14.51 12.77 -11.87
CA ASP A 56 -15.07 14.10 -11.61
C ASP A 56 -14.63 14.65 -10.24
N HIS A 57 -13.82 15.72 -10.28
CA HIS A 57 -13.32 16.43 -9.11
C HIS A 57 -14.38 17.30 -8.39
N SER A 58 -15.50 17.61 -9.05
CA SER A 58 -16.56 18.45 -8.49
C SER A 58 -17.52 17.69 -7.56
N ARG A 59 -17.30 16.39 -7.35
CA ARG A 59 -18.21 15.49 -6.64
C ARG A 59 -17.46 14.57 -5.67
N ILE A 60 -18.02 14.41 -4.47
CA ILE A 60 -17.73 13.26 -3.60
C ILE A 60 -18.44 12.05 -4.20
N ARG A 61 -17.75 10.91 -4.24
CA ARG A 61 -18.17 9.68 -4.91
C ARG A 61 -19.56 9.19 -4.47
N ASP A 62 -20.47 9.01 -5.44
CA ASP A 62 -21.85 8.56 -5.19
C ASP A 62 -21.88 7.17 -4.55
N GLU A 63 -21.05 6.23 -5.02
CA GLU A 63 -21.06 4.83 -4.56
C GLU A 63 -20.69 4.68 -3.08
N PHE A 64 -20.02 5.67 -2.47
CA PHE A 64 -19.69 5.68 -1.04
C PHE A 64 -20.80 6.33 -0.17
N GLY A 65 -21.85 6.88 -0.79
CA GLY A 65 -22.91 7.67 -0.14
C GLY A 65 -22.83 9.19 -0.41
N GLY A 66 -21.90 9.63 -1.25
CA GLY A 66 -21.74 11.03 -1.67
C GLY A 66 -21.53 12.03 -0.52
N ALA A 67 -21.81 13.31 -0.80
CA ALA A 67 -21.61 14.40 0.16
C ALA A 67 -22.59 14.42 1.35
N THR A 68 -23.62 13.55 1.35
CA THR A 68 -24.49 13.33 2.52
C THR A 68 -23.86 12.29 3.44
N GLY A 69 -23.54 11.10 2.91
CA GLY A 69 -22.88 10.03 3.68
C GLY A 69 -21.54 10.47 4.27
N PHE A 70 -20.76 11.30 3.56
CA PHE A 70 -19.53 11.87 4.11
C PHE A 70 -19.77 12.75 5.36
N ARG A 71 -20.81 13.60 5.34
CA ARG A 71 -21.17 14.44 6.51
C ARG A 71 -21.66 13.60 7.68
N GLU A 72 -22.47 12.57 7.41
CA GLU A 72 -23.01 11.67 8.44
C GLU A 72 -21.89 10.85 9.10
N MET A 73 -20.97 10.32 8.30
CA MET A 73 -19.74 9.66 8.77
C MET A 73 -18.87 10.63 9.59
N ALA A 74 -18.61 11.84 9.11
CA ALA A 74 -17.81 12.83 9.82
C ALA A 74 -18.43 13.22 11.18
N GLN A 75 -19.75 13.34 11.26
CA GLN A 75 -20.46 13.57 12.53
C GLN A 75 -20.30 12.38 13.51
N GLN A 76 -20.39 11.14 13.02
CA GLN A 76 -20.19 9.96 13.87
C GLN A 76 -18.73 9.80 14.32
N LEU A 77 -17.75 10.08 13.46
CA LEU A 77 -16.32 10.07 13.82
C LEU A 77 -15.99 11.17 14.84
N ALA A 78 -16.48 12.40 14.63
CA ALA A 78 -16.31 13.50 15.58
C ALA A 78 -16.95 13.18 16.95
N ALA A 79 -18.09 12.49 16.97
CA ALA A 79 -18.71 12.01 18.21
C ALA A 79 -17.90 10.93 18.95
N GLN A 80 -16.86 10.37 18.33
CA GLN A 80 -15.89 9.45 18.94
C GLN A 80 -14.49 10.07 19.15
N ASP A 81 -14.35 11.40 19.01
CA ASP A 81 -13.06 12.12 19.06
C ASP A 81 -12.08 11.64 17.96
N LEU A 82 -12.60 11.29 16.78
CA LEU A 82 -11.80 10.92 15.59
C LEU A 82 -11.88 12.01 14.53
N GLY A 83 -10.71 12.55 14.14
CA GLY A 83 -10.58 13.45 12.99
C GLY A 83 -10.48 12.69 11.65
N ILE A 84 -10.41 13.43 10.54
CA ILE A 84 -10.33 12.85 9.19
C ILE A 84 -9.11 13.37 8.43
N VAL A 85 -8.36 12.44 7.82
CA VAL A 85 -7.38 12.71 6.77
C VAL A 85 -7.89 12.13 5.45
N VAL A 86 -7.86 12.89 4.36
CA VAL A 86 -8.26 12.40 3.03
C VAL A 86 -7.07 12.33 2.07
N ASP A 87 -7.07 11.30 1.24
CA ASP A 87 -6.16 11.16 0.11
C ASP A 87 -6.65 12.01 -1.09
N ILE A 88 -5.73 12.73 -1.76
CA ILE A 88 -6.04 13.61 -2.90
C ILE A 88 -5.09 13.38 -4.07
N VAL A 89 -5.62 13.46 -5.29
CA VAL A 89 -4.97 12.98 -6.53
C VAL A 89 -4.72 14.12 -7.52
N PRO A 90 -3.76 15.03 -7.26
CA PRO A 90 -3.57 16.23 -8.08
C PRO A 90 -2.89 15.98 -9.43
N ASN A 91 -2.26 14.82 -9.62
CA ASN A 91 -1.38 14.57 -10.77
C ASN A 91 -2.14 14.19 -12.05
N HIS A 92 -3.32 13.56 -11.95
CA HIS A 92 -3.95 12.87 -13.08
C HIS A 92 -5.47 12.69 -12.94
N MET A 93 -6.14 12.27 -14.02
CA MET A 93 -7.55 11.83 -14.06
C MET A 93 -7.69 10.60 -14.96
N ASN A 94 -8.74 9.81 -14.77
CA ASN A 94 -9.13 8.78 -15.73
C ASN A 94 -9.55 9.44 -17.07
N THR A 95 -9.12 8.92 -18.22
CA THR A 95 -9.44 9.46 -19.55
C THR A 95 -10.93 9.41 -19.90
N VAL A 96 -11.72 8.57 -19.24
CA VAL A 96 -13.19 8.52 -19.37
C VAL A 96 -13.82 9.60 -18.46
N ASN A 97 -13.64 10.87 -18.84
CA ASN A 97 -14.21 12.03 -18.14
C ASN A 97 -14.79 13.09 -19.09
N ALA A 98 -15.68 13.95 -18.58
CA ALA A 98 -16.41 14.94 -19.37
C ALA A 98 -15.52 16.08 -19.91
N GLN A 99 -14.50 16.48 -19.14
CA GLN A 99 -13.56 17.53 -19.50
C GLN A 99 -12.69 17.08 -20.69
N PHE A 100 -12.12 15.87 -20.64
CA PHE A 100 -11.36 15.27 -21.73
C PHE A 100 -12.26 14.93 -22.92
N TRP A 101 -13.52 14.51 -22.72
CA TRP A 101 -14.48 14.36 -23.83
C TRP A 101 -14.66 15.66 -24.63
N SER A 102 -14.73 16.83 -23.97
CA SER A 102 -14.71 18.12 -24.69
C SER A 102 -13.38 18.37 -25.38
N VAL A 103 -12.22 18.01 -24.81
CA VAL A 103 -10.93 18.12 -25.51
C VAL A 103 -10.85 17.21 -26.74
N LEU A 104 -11.43 16.01 -26.69
CA LEU A 104 -11.54 15.11 -27.83
C LEU A 104 -12.52 15.62 -28.89
N LYS A 105 -13.54 16.40 -28.51
CA LYS A 105 -14.56 16.96 -29.41
C LYS A 105 -14.12 18.27 -30.06
N ASP A 106 -13.65 19.21 -29.24
CA ASP A 106 -13.41 20.61 -29.60
C ASP A 106 -11.91 20.94 -29.75
N GLY A 107 -11.02 19.97 -29.45
CA GLY A 107 -9.58 20.07 -29.66
C GLY A 107 -8.93 21.17 -28.81
N PRO A 108 -7.91 21.87 -29.34
CA PRO A 108 -7.28 23.02 -28.68
C PRO A 108 -8.21 24.21 -28.41
N ALA A 109 -9.46 24.19 -28.90
CA ALA A 109 -10.47 25.20 -28.62
C ALA A 109 -11.39 24.84 -27.43
N SER A 110 -11.27 23.63 -26.87
CA SER A 110 -11.98 23.25 -25.65
C SER A 110 -11.54 24.14 -24.47
N PRO A 111 -12.46 24.59 -23.59
CA PRO A 111 -12.09 25.28 -22.36
C PRO A 111 -11.27 24.40 -21.39
N TYR A 112 -11.25 23.08 -21.60
CA TYR A 112 -10.46 22.12 -20.83
C TYR A 112 -9.13 21.74 -21.50
N ALA A 113 -8.80 22.29 -22.68
CA ALA A 113 -7.56 21.95 -23.39
C ALA A 113 -6.28 22.31 -22.61
N SER A 114 -6.36 23.25 -21.66
CA SER A 114 -5.25 23.60 -20.76
C SER A 114 -5.18 22.75 -19.49
N TRP A 115 -6.21 21.97 -19.15
CA TRP A 115 -6.22 21.11 -17.95
C TRP A 115 -5.27 19.93 -18.07
N PHE A 116 -5.04 19.45 -19.30
CA PHE A 116 -4.29 18.23 -19.58
C PHE A 116 -2.99 18.51 -20.32
N ASP A 117 -2.00 17.64 -20.11
CA ASP A 117 -0.64 17.78 -20.64
C ASP A 117 -0.48 17.06 -22.00
N ILE A 118 -0.97 17.70 -23.06
CA ILE A 118 -1.11 17.13 -24.41
C ILE A 118 -0.01 17.62 -25.36
N ASP A 119 0.62 16.68 -26.06
CA ASP A 119 1.60 16.87 -27.14
C ASP A 119 0.84 16.91 -28.49
N TRP A 120 0.31 18.08 -28.84
CA TRP A 120 -0.58 18.27 -29.99
C TRP A 120 0.14 18.12 -31.35
N VAL A 121 -0.32 17.18 -32.17
CA VAL A 121 0.15 16.99 -33.56
C VAL A 121 -0.99 17.30 -34.52
N ASP A 122 -0.80 18.28 -35.41
CA ASP A 122 -1.81 18.77 -36.37
C ASP A 122 -3.19 19.08 -35.73
N GLY A 123 -3.18 19.60 -34.50
CA GLY A 123 -4.40 19.90 -33.74
C GLY A 123 -5.15 18.66 -33.24
N LYS A 124 -4.47 17.51 -33.14
CA LYS A 124 -4.99 16.24 -32.64
C LYS A 124 -4.12 15.60 -31.55
N VAL A 125 -4.75 14.85 -30.66
CA VAL A 125 -4.10 13.96 -29.68
C VAL A 125 -4.04 12.50 -30.19
N ALA A 126 -3.01 11.74 -29.84
CA ALA A 126 -2.93 10.30 -30.11
C ALA A 126 -3.46 9.49 -28.92
N LEU A 127 -4.38 8.56 -29.18
CA LEU A 127 -5.02 7.68 -28.19
C LEU A 127 -4.64 6.21 -28.48
N PRO A 128 -3.77 5.58 -27.66
CA PRO A 128 -3.35 4.20 -27.86
C PRO A 128 -4.41 3.25 -27.33
N VAL A 129 -5.29 2.80 -28.23
CA VAL A 129 -6.48 1.99 -27.91
C VAL A 129 -6.74 0.86 -28.90
N LEU A 130 -6.16 0.88 -30.10
CA LEU A 130 -6.41 -0.14 -31.11
C LEU A 130 -5.65 -1.42 -30.74
N GLY A 131 -6.39 -2.48 -30.41
CA GLY A 131 -5.88 -3.81 -30.06
C GLY A 131 -5.87 -4.82 -31.22
N ASP A 132 -6.69 -4.58 -32.24
CA ASP A 132 -6.96 -5.49 -33.36
C ASP A 132 -7.28 -4.72 -34.67
N ASP A 133 -7.53 -5.47 -35.75
CA ASP A 133 -7.94 -4.94 -37.05
C ASP A 133 -9.44 -4.52 -37.12
N THR A 134 -10.18 -4.48 -36.00
CA THR A 134 -11.62 -4.18 -36.03
C THR A 134 -11.85 -2.71 -36.37
N PRO A 135 -12.56 -2.37 -37.47
CA PRO A 135 -12.75 -0.98 -37.87
C PRO A 135 -13.69 -0.24 -36.91
N PRO A 136 -13.30 0.95 -36.38
CA PRO A 136 -14.20 1.78 -35.60
C PRO A 136 -15.48 2.19 -36.35
N VAL A 137 -16.62 2.17 -35.67
CA VAL A 137 -17.96 2.41 -36.23
C VAL A 137 -18.48 3.79 -35.80
N VAL A 138 -19.03 4.56 -36.74
CA VAL A 138 -19.70 5.83 -36.43
C VAL A 138 -21.18 5.60 -36.14
N ASP A 139 -21.63 6.10 -35.00
CA ASP A 139 -22.98 6.02 -34.44
C ASP A 139 -23.42 7.43 -34.03
N GLY A 140 -24.09 8.15 -34.93
CA GLY A 140 -24.49 9.54 -34.71
C GLY A 140 -23.30 10.50 -34.57
N ASP A 141 -23.17 11.13 -33.39
CA ASP A 141 -22.04 11.98 -32.99
C ASP A 141 -21.00 11.24 -32.11
N VAL A 142 -21.00 9.90 -32.14
CA VAL A 142 -20.05 9.03 -31.44
C VAL A 142 -19.30 8.13 -32.43
N LEU A 143 -18.00 7.96 -32.22
CA LEU A 143 -17.19 6.89 -32.80
C LEU A 143 -17.02 5.80 -31.74
N ARG A 144 -17.28 4.54 -32.10
CA ARG A 144 -17.14 3.37 -31.23
C ARG A 144 -16.03 2.45 -31.71
N TYR A 145 -15.24 1.93 -30.80
CA TYR A 145 -14.27 0.86 -31.05
C TYR A 145 -14.35 -0.13 -29.88
N HIS A 146 -14.91 -1.31 -30.14
CA HIS A 146 -15.41 -2.22 -29.10
C HIS A 146 -16.27 -1.47 -28.07
N GLU A 147 -15.91 -1.50 -26.80
CA GLU A 147 -16.64 -0.80 -25.72
C GLU A 147 -16.25 0.69 -25.61
N HIS A 148 -15.13 1.11 -26.20
CA HIS A 148 -14.68 2.50 -26.16
C HIS A 148 -15.58 3.40 -27.02
N ALA A 149 -15.90 4.59 -26.49
CA ALA A 149 -16.65 5.63 -27.17
C ALA A 149 -15.86 6.95 -27.20
N PHE A 150 -15.93 7.67 -28.32
CA PHE A 150 -15.27 8.95 -28.54
C PHE A 150 -16.20 9.90 -29.31
N PRO A 151 -16.08 11.24 -29.20
CA PRO A 151 -16.93 12.15 -29.98
C PRO A 151 -16.60 12.12 -31.48
N TYR A 152 -17.60 12.30 -32.34
CA TYR A 152 -17.45 12.31 -33.80
C TYR A 152 -18.18 13.50 -34.46
N PRO A 153 -17.51 14.27 -35.36
CA PRO A 153 -16.08 14.26 -35.62
C PRO A 153 -15.28 14.73 -34.39
N GLY A 154 -13.98 14.41 -34.34
CA GLY A 154 -13.14 14.72 -33.18
C GLY A 154 -11.65 14.96 -33.48
N HIS A 155 -11.00 15.55 -32.49
CA HIS A 155 -9.62 16.04 -32.49
C HIS A 155 -8.62 15.01 -31.96
N TYR A 156 -8.75 13.76 -32.42
CA TYR A 156 -7.85 12.68 -32.04
C TYR A 156 -7.45 11.81 -33.24
N ARG A 157 -6.48 10.93 -32.99
CA ARG A 157 -6.11 9.76 -33.79
C ARG A 157 -6.14 8.55 -32.85
N LEU A 158 -6.92 7.53 -33.17
CA LEU A 158 -6.74 6.23 -32.52
C LEU A 158 -5.47 5.59 -33.12
N VAL A 159 -4.63 5.02 -32.28
CA VAL A 159 -3.36 4.37 -32.65
C VAL A 159 -3.25 3.02 -31.95
N ASP A 160 -2.28 2.18 -32.37
CA ASP A 160 -2.02 0.88 -31.74
C ASP A 160 -1.75 1.07 -30.24
N TRP A 161 -2.24 0.16 -29.40
CA TRP A 161 -2.07 0.26 -27.94
C TRP A 161 -0.60 0.25 -27.47
N ARG A 162 0.33 -0.20 -28.32
CA ARG A 162 1.78 -0.21 -28.09
C ARG A 162 2.46 1.09 -28.54
N GLU A 163 1.77 1.99 -29.24
CA GLU A 163 2.26 3.35 -29.49
C GLU A 163 2.13 4.19 -28.21
N GLY A 164 3.10 5.09 -27.97
CA GLY A 164 3.00 6.02 -26.84
C GLY A 164 1.92 7.09 -27.06
N PRO A 165 1.19 7.51 -26.02
CA PRO A 165 0.11 8.48 -26.15
C PRO A 165 0.60 9.89 -26.51
N GLY A 166 -0.31 10.70 -27.07
CA GLY A 166 -0.08 12.13 -27.31
C GLY A 166 -0.22 13.00 -26.05
N TYR A 167 0.00 12.46 -24.86
CA TYR A 167 -0.18 13.15 -23.57
C TYR A 167 0.68 12.52 -22.46
N ARG A 168 0.97 13.27 -21.41
CA ARG A 168 1.63 12.76 -20.20
C ARG A 168 0.68 11.81 -19.44
N ARG A 169 1.17 10.65 -19.01
CA ARG A 169 0.44 9.68 -18.19
C ARG A 169 0.76 9.79 -16.69
N PHE A 170 0.02 9.05 -15.86
CA PHE A 170 0.58 8.45 -14.64
C PHE A 170 1.32 7.16 -15.01
N PHE A 171 2.63 7.11 -14.76
CA PHE A 171 3.51 6.01 -15.17
C PHE A 171 3.27 5.57 -16.64
N ASP A 172 3.12 4.27 -16.87
CA ASP A 172 2.81 3.61 -18.14
C ASP A 172 1.30 3.51 -18.42
N VAL A 173 0.44 3.93 -17.48
CA VAL A 173 -1.01 3.70 -17.49
C VAL A 173 -1.75 4.66 -18.43
N SER A 174 -2.07 4.19 -19.64
CA SER A 174 -2.77 4.98 -20.67
C SER A 174 -4.22 5.36 -20.33
N SER A 175 -4.85 4.75 -19.33
CA SER A 175 -6.15 5.21 -18.83
C SER A 175 -6.06 6.44 -17.92
N LEU A 176 -4.87 6.88 -17.50
CA LEU A 176 -4.68 7.97 -16.54
C LEU A 176 -3.91 9.15 -17.17
N ILE A 177 -4.62 10.20 -17.56
CA ILE A 177 -4.06 11.40 -18.21
C ILE A 177 -3.60 12.46 -17.18
N GLY A 178 -2.41 12.99 -17.39
CA GLY A 178 -1.76 13.96 -16.53
C GLY A 178 -2.41 15.35 -16.54
N LEU A 179 -2.75 15.85 -15.36
CA LEU A 179 -3.26 17.19 -15.11
C LEU A 179 -2.14 18.25 -15.11
N ARG A 180 -2.56 19.51 -15.22
CA ARG A 180 -1.70 20.71 -15.24
C ARG A 180 -1.95 21.65 -14.06
N VAL A 181 -1.86 21.12 -12.84
CA VAL A 181 -2.07 21.89 -11.58
C VAL A 181 -1.00 22.95 -11.30
N GLU A 182 0.03 23.10 -12.15
CA GLU A 182 0.87 24.30 -12.15
C GLU A 182 0.10 25.55 -12.59
N ASP A 183 -0.98 25.40 -13.37
CA ASP A 183 -1.99 26.43 -13.61
C ASP A 183 -2.90 26.59 -12.37
N PRO A 184 -2.99 27.79 -11.77
CA PRO A 184 -3.90 28.03 -10.64
C PRO A 184 -5.37 27.71 -10.94
N ALA A 185 -5.84 27.91 -12.17
CA ALA A 185 -7.24 27.66 -12.52
C ALA A 185 -7.57 26.16 -12.48
N VAL A 186 -6.65 25.32 -12.97
CA VAL A 186 -6.77 23.86 -12.91
C VAL A 186 -6.70 23.39 -11.46
N LEU A 187 -5.73 23.87 -10.67
CA LEU A 187 -5.60 23.53 -9.25
C LEU A 187 -6.87 23.86 -8.46
N PHE A 188 -7.38 25.08 -8.55
CA PHE A 188 -8.58 25.46 -7.77
C PHE A 188 -9.84 24.73 -8.22
N ALA A 189 -9.99 24.41 -9.51
CA ALA A 189 -11.12 23.64 -10.01
C ALA A 189 -11.05 22.15 -9.60
N THR A 190 -9.87 21.53 -9.57
CA THR A 190 -9.73 20.13 -9.13
C THR A 190 -9.77 19.96 -7.62
N HIS A 191 -9.55 21.02 -6.84
CA HIS A 191 -9.53 20.97 -5.38
C HIS A 191 -10.76 21.61 -4.72
N GLU A 192 -11.77 22.07 -5.48
CA GLU A 192 -12.94 22.80 -4.95
C GLU A 192 -13.66 22.04 -3.83
N VAL A 193 -13.97 20.75 -4.04
CA VAL A 193 -14.60 19.89 -3.03
C VAL A 193 -13.72 19.69 -1.79
N ILE A 194 -12.42 19.49 -1.98
CA ILE A 194 -11.46 19.30 -0.88
C ILE A 194 -11.36 20.57 -0.03
N PHE A 195 -11.32 21.73 -0.66
CA PHE A 195 -11.31 23.02 0.03
C PHE A 195 -12.64 23.34 0.72
N TRP A 196 -13.78 22.96 0.13
CA TRP A 196 -15.08 23.04 0.79
C TRP A 196 -15.14 22.17 2.06
N LEU A 197 -14.66 20.91 2.01
CA LEU A 197 -14.59 20.04 3.18
C LEU A 197 -13.70 20.60 4.31
N LEU A 198 -12.60 21.25 3.96
CA LEU A 198 -11.72 21.94 4.91
C LEU A 198 -12.38 23.18 5.51
N ASP A 199 -13.11 23.98 4.72
CA ASP A 199 -13.80 25.19 5.19
C ASP A 199 -14.95 24.86 6.16
N GLU A 200 -15.69 23.77 5.93
CA GLU A 200 -16.71 23.24 6.86
C GLU A 200 -16.09 22.57 8.11
N GLY A 201 -14.77 22.37 8.13
CA GLY A 201 -14.08 21.67 9.22
C GLY A 201 -14.37 20.16 9.29
N LEU A 202 -14.74 19.54 8.16
CA LEU A 202 -15.04 18.10 8.04
C LEU A 202 -13.79 17.25 7.76
N VAL A 203 -12.64 17.88 7.53
CA VAL A 203 -11.33 17.27 7.27
C VAL A 203 -10.26 18.04 8.04
N ASP A 204 -9.33 17.32 8.68
CA ASP A 204 -8.22 17.87 9.47
C ASP A 204 -6.87 17.80 8.73
N GLY A 205 -6.76 16.95 7.70
CA GLY A 205 -5.53 16.77 6.94
C GLY A 205 -5.67 16.11 5.58
N LEU A 206 -4.57 16.14 4.82
CA LEU A 206 -4.44 15.69 3.44
C LEU A 206 -3.22 14.76 3.28
N ARG A 207 -3.36 13.67 2.52
CA ARG A 207 -2.23 12.98 1.88
C ARG A 207 -2.24 13.32 0.40
N VAL A 208 -1.13 13.85 -0.10
CA VAL A 208 -0.94 14.18 -1.51
C VAL A 208 -0.39 12.96 -2.24
N ASP A 209 -1.16 12.43 -3.18
CA ASP A 209 -0.74 11.41 -4.14
C ASP A 209 0.31 11.93 -5.13
N HIS A 210 1.31 11.11 -5.43
CA HIS A 210 2.26 11.28 -6.52
C HIS A 210 2.75 12.74 -6.82
N PRO A 211 3.22 13.51 -5.82
CA PRO A 211 3.80 14.85 -5.99
C PRO A 211 4.97 14.88 -6.99
N ASP A 212 5.74 13.79 -7.10
CA ASP A 212 6.89 13.72 -8.00
C ASP A 212 6.50 13.66 -9.50
N GLY A 213 5.22 13.47 -9.83
CA GLY A 213 4.70 13.66 -11.20
C GLY A 213 4.32 15.10 -11.55
N LEU A 214 4.27 16.01 -10.58
CA LEU A 214 3.87 17.41 -10.81
C LEU A 214 4.97 18.24 -11.50
N ALA A 215 4.60 19.23 -12.28
CA ALA A 215 5.56 20.12 -12.95
C ALA A 215 6.34 20.98 -11.93
N ASP A 216 5.65 21.53 -10.92
CA ASP A 216 6.20 22.36 -9.85
C ASP A 216 5.58 21.94 -8.50
N PRO A 217 6.09 20.87 -7.86
CA PRO A 217 5.53 20.37 -6.59
C PRO A 217 5.73 21.35 -5.43
N ARG A 218 6.82 22.13 -5.42
CA ARG A 218 7.06 23.17 -4.40
C ARG A 218 5.91 24.18 -4.41
N ARG A 219 5.62 24.77 -5.56
CA ARG A 219 4.58 25.79 -5.70
C ARG A 219 3.16 25.23 -5.62
N TYR A 220 2.95 23.97 -6.00
CA TYR A 220 1.70 23.27 -5.69
C TYR A 220 1.47 23.21 -4.18
N LEU A 221 2.46 22.75 -3.40
CA LEU A 221 2.36 22.66 -1.94
C LEU A 221 2.24 24.05 -1.28
N GLU A 222 2.95 25.08 -1.77
CA GLU A 222 2.76 26.47 -1.31
C GLU A 222 1.31 26.94 -1.46
N ARG A 223 0.70 26.71 -2.63
CA ARG A 223 -0.70 27.10 -2.90
C ARG A 223 -1.69 26.27 -2.08
N LEU A 224 -1.46 24.96 -1.98
CA LEU A 224 -2.26 24.05 -1.16
C LEU A 224 -2.24 24.49 0.29
N ARG A 225 -1.05 24.75 0.86
CA ARG A 225 -0.87 25.28 2.22
C ARG A 225 -1.54 26.65 2.40
N ALA A 226 -1.43 27.55 1.43
CA ALA A 226 -2.05 28.87 1.50
C ALA A 226 -3.60 28.82 1.52
N ARG A 227 -4.20 27.75 0.96
CA ARG A 227 -5.66 27.57 0.90
C ARG A 227 -6.23 26.64 1.98
N ALA A 228 -5.47 25.63 2.41
CA ALA A 228 -5.83 24.67 3.47
C ALA A 228 -5.35 25.09 4.88
N GLY A 229 -4.51 26.13 4.98
CA GLY A 229 -4.07 26.70 6.24
C GLY A 229 -3.30 25.72 7.13
N SER A 230 -3.80 25.48 8.35
CA SER A 230 -3.14 24.62 9.35
C SER A 230 -3.45 23.13 9.21
N ALA A 231 -4.19 22.70 8.18
CA ALA A 231 -4.50 21.28 7.95
C ALA A 231 -3.21 20.46 7.81
N TRP A 232 -3.13 19.30 8.49
CA TRP A 232 -1.93 18.47 8.44
C TRP A 232 -1.75 17.88 7.04
N THR A 233 -0.62 18.13 6.38
CA THR A 233 -0.43 17.75 4.97
C THR A 233 0.82 16.90 4.83
N VAL A 234 0.67 15.62 4.48
CA VAL A 234 1.80 14.75 4.11
C VAL A 234 1.79 14.44 2.62
N VAL A 235 2.95 14.04 2.09
CA VAL A 235 3.14 13.80 0.66
C VAL A 235 3.70 12.41 0.41
N GLU A 236 3.21 11.73 -0.62
CA GLU A 236 3.83 10.49 -1.07
C GLU A 236 5.13 10.79 -1.83
N LYS A 237 6.25 10.81 -1.12
CA LYS A 237 7.55 11.02 -1.74
C LYS A 237 8.52 9.95 -1.26
N ILE A 238 9.02 9.16 -2.19
CA ILE A 238 10.01 8.11 -1.93
C ILE A 238 11.39 8.76 -1.80
N LEU A 239 12.07 8.52 -0.69
CA LEU A 239 13.42 9.02 -0.39
C LEU A 239 14.41 7.87 -0.46
N ILE A 240 15.49 8.02 -1.23
CA ILE A 240 16.52 6.97 -1.41
C ILE A 240 17.77 7.30 -0.57
N GLY A 241 18.28 6.32 0.19
CA GLY A 241 19.54 6.42 0.94
C GLY A 241 19.62 7.64 1.88
N PRO A 242 20.51 8.62 1.61
CA PRO A 242 20.68 9.82 2.42
C PRO A 242 19.78 11.00 2.00
N GLU A 243 18.86 10.83 1.04
CA GLU A 243 17.95 11.89 0.59
C GLU A 243 17.16 12.51 1.75
N ARG A 244 16.72 13.75 1.57
CA ARG A 244 15.82 14.48 2.49
C ARG A 244 14.76 15.18 1.65
N LEU A 245 13.54 15.27 2.19
CA LEU A 245 12.47 16.06 1.58
C LEU A 245 12.93 17.53 1.45
N PRO A 246 12.66 18.24 0.33
CA PRO A 246 13.11 19.61 0.17
C PRO A 246 12.58 20.53 1.28
N ALA A 247 13.49 21.28 1.92
CA ALA A 247 13.20 22.03 3.15
C ALA A 247 12.25 23.25 2.95
N ASP A 248 11.90 23.57 1.70
CA ASP A 248 10.97 24.60 1.28
C ASP A 248 9.59 24.05 0.87
N TRP A 249 9.38 22.73 0.89
CA TRP A 249 8.07 22.14 0.67
C TRP A 249 7.14 22.41 1.85
N ALA A 250 5.97 22.98 1.58
CA ALA A 250 5.04 23.46 2.60
C ALA A 250 4.19 22.35 3.29
N CYS A 251 4.73 21.13 3.41
CA CYS A 251 4.10 19.96 4.03
C CYS A 251 4.68 19.66 5.43
N ASP A 252 4.03 18.74 6.15
CA ASP A 252 4.41 18.26 7.48
C ASP A 252 5.36 17.02 7.42
N GLY A 253 5.47 16.37 6.26
CA GLY A 253 6.42 15.27 5.98
C GLY A 253 6.00 14.31 4.86
N THR A 254 6.63 13.13 4.81
CA THR A 254 6.32 12.02 3.88
C THR A 254 5.16 11.14 4.39
N THR A 255 4.74 10.16 3.58
CA THR A 255 3.94 8.99 4.00
C THR A 255 4.73 7.92 4.77
N GLY A 256 6.05 8.09 4.96
CA GLY A 256 6.85 7.27 5.86
C GLY A 256 7.50 6.01 5.30
N TYR A 257 7.60 5.82 3.98
CA TYR A 257 8.37 4.72 3.37
C TYR A 257 9.87 4.76 3.75
N ASP A 258 10.41 5.96 3.96
CA ASP A 258 11.76 6.19 4.48
C ASP A 258 11.92 5.63 5.92
N VAL A 259 10.87 5.73 6.73
CA VAL A 259 10.82 5.15 8.08
C VAL A 259 10.60 3.64 8.03
N LEU A 260 9.74 3.14 7.12
CA LEU A 260 9.50 1.71 6.92
C LEU A 260 10.82 0.98 6.65
N ASN A 261 11.59 1.44 5.67
CA ASN A 261 12.86 0.80 5.31
C ASN A 261 13.91 0.91 6.43
N ARG A 262 13.96 2.04 7.15
CA ARG A 262 14.86 2.21 8.31
C ARG A 262 14.51 1.29 9.48
N VAL A 263 13.23 1.09 9.77
CA VAL A 263 12.76 0.19 10.84
C VAL A 263 12.91 -1.28 10.43
N ASN A 264 12.61 -1.63 9.18
CA ASN A 264 12.83 -2.97 8.61
C ASN A 264 14.31 -3.40 8.74
N GLY A 265 15.24 -2.49 8.42
CA GLY A 265 16.68 -2.71 8.56
C GLY A 265 17.15 -3.00 10.00
N LEU A 266 16.43 -2.57 11.05
CA LEU A 266 16.80 -2.94 12.42
C LEU A 266 16.69 -4.45 12.67
N PHE A 267 15.83 -5.17 11.95
CA PHE A 267 15.56 -6.60 12.18
C PHE A 267 16.31 -7.51 11.20
N VAL A 268 17.12 -6.94 10.30
CA VAL A 268 18.00 -7.65 9.37
C VAL A 268 19.43 -7.65 9.92
N ASP A 269 20.05 -8.84 9.98
CA ASP A 269 21.45 -9.02 10.34
C ASP A 269 22.37 -8.72 9.13
N PRO A 270 23.29 -7.76 9.22
CA PRO A 270 24.28 -7.54 8.16
C PRO A 270 25.16 -8.76 7.89
N ALA A 271 25.37 -9.66 8.87
CA ALA A 271 26.14 -10.89 8.65
C ALA A 271 25.43 -11.92 7.75
N GLY A 272 24.14 -11.73 7.45
CA GLY A 272 23.39 -12.51 6.47
C GLY A 272 23.70 -12.15 5.01
N LYS A 273 24.35 -11.00 4.75
CA LYS A 273 24.53 -10.44 3.40
C LYS A 273 25.28 -11.36 2.46
N GLU A 274 26.57 -11.61 2.71
CA GLU A 274 27.41 -12.41 1.80
C GLU A 274 26.93 -13.87 1.65
N PRO A 275 26.42 -14.56 2.71
CA PRO A 275 25.80 -15.87 2.56
C PRO A 275 24.55 -15.87 1.66
N LEU A 276 23.62 -14.92 1.83
CA LEU A 276 22.36 -14.89 1.07
C LEU A 276 22.58 -14.43 -0.38
N ILE A 277 23.44 -13.44 -0.62
CA ILE A 277 23.82 -13.04 -1.98
C ILE A 277 24.48 -14.21 -2.74
N ARG A 278 25.34 -14.98 -2.06
CA ARG A 278 25.96 -16.17 -2.65
C ARG A 278 24.92 -17.25 -2.97
N LEU A 279 24.05 -17.59 -2.00
CA LEU A 279 22.99 -18.58 -2.19
C LEU A 279 22.08 -18.22 -3.37
N PHE A 280 21.68 -16.94 -3.46
CA PHE A 280 20.91 -16.42 -4.58
C PHE A 280 21.65 -16.58 -5.91
N ALA A 281 22.91 -16.16 -6.02
CA ALA A 281 23.69 -16.28 -7.25
C ALA A 281 23.96 -17.75 -7.65
N GLU A 282 24.23 -18.63 -6.69
CA GLU A 282 24.50 -20.06 -6.90
C GLU A 282 23.25 -20.84 -7.35
N LEU A 283 22.06 -20.50 -6.83
CA LEU A 283 20.79 -21.15 -7.22
C LEU A 283 20.17 -20.58 -8.50
N THR A 284 20.19 -19.25 -8.66
CA THR A 284 19.46 -18.56 -9.74
C THR A 284 20.30 -18.29 -10.99
N GLY A 285 21.63 -18.36 -10.87
CA GLY A 285 22.57 -17.94 -11.93
C GLY A 285 22.66 -16.42 -12.14
N GLN A 286 21.94 -15.62 -11.35
CA GLN A 286 21.88 -14.16 -11.48
C GLN A 286 23.14 -13.45 -10.94
N PRO A 287 23.40 -12.20 -11.37
CA PRO A 287 24.52 -11.40 -10.85
C PRO A 287 24.48 -11.21 -9.32
N ALA A 288 25.63 -11.35 -8.68
CA ALA A 288 25.80 -11.06 -7.25
C ALA A 288 25.79 -9.55 -6.92
N ASP A 289 25.91 -8.67 -7.93
CA ASP A 289 25.79 -7.21 -7.80
C ASP A 289 24.40 -6.77 -8.28
N TYR A 290 23.72 -5.97 -7.46
CA TYR A 290 22.42 -5.38 -7.75
C TYR A 290 22.48 -4.28 -8.82
N ARG A 291 23.54 -3.48 -8.83
CA ARG A 291 23.58 -2.21 -9.58
C ARG A 291 23.45 -2.39 -11.10
N PRO A 292 24.09 -3.39 -11.75
CA PRO A 292 23.86 -3.68 -13.16
C PRO A 292 22.42 -4.11 -13.46
N VAL A 293 21.78 -4.86 -12.56
CA VAL A 293 20.40 -5.33 -12.73
C VAL A 293 19.42 -4.15 -12.66
N MET A 294 19.64 -3.22 -11.72
CA MET A 294 18.88 -1.97 -11.62
C MET A 294 19.05 -1.10 -12.88
N ALA A 295 20.28 -0.92 -13.36
CA ALA A 295 20.54 -0.12 -14.57
C ALA A 295 19.89 -0.74 -15.82
N GLN A 296 20.04 -2.04 -16.03
CA GLN A 296 19.41 -2.77 -17.13
C GLN A 296 17.88 -2.64 -17.09
N ALA A 297 17.27 -2.82 -15.92
CA ALA A 297 15.82 -2.74 -15.76
C ALA A 297 15.26 -1.32 -16.05
N LYS A 298 15.99 -0.26 -15.68
CA LYS A 298 15.65 1.13 -16.05
C LYS A 298 15.72 1.36 -17.57
N HIS A 299 16.77 0.87 -18.24
CA HIS A 299 16.87 0.94 -19.70
C HIS A 299 15.73 0.17 -20.40
N GLU A 300 15.38 -1.00 -19.89
CA GLU A 300 14.33 -1.84 -20.47
C GLU A 300 12.95 -1.18 -20.41
N VAL A 301 12.56 -0.57 -19.26
CA VAL A 301 11.27 0.14 -19.19
C VAL A 301 11.24 1.44 -20.00
N LEU A 302 12.39 2.10 -20.18
CA LEU A 302 12.53 3.24 -21.10
C LEU A 302 12.24 2.82 -22.54
N ASP A 303 12.74 1.67 -22.96
CA ASP A 303 12.57 1.12 -24.32
C ASP A 303 11.16 0.55 -24.54
N LEU A 304 10.57 -0.11 -23.53
CA LEU A 304 9.22 -0.69 -23.61
C LEU A 304 8.09 0.35 -23.51
N PHE A 305 8.16 1.31 -22.59
CA PHE A 305 6.98 2.08 -22.18
C PHE A 305 7.08 3.60 -22.38
N PHE A 306 8.29 4.18 -22.31
CA PHE A 306 8.49 5.64 -22.24
C PHE A 306 9.01 6.28 -23.54
N GLY A 307 8.77 5.63 -24.68
CA GLY A 307 9.24 6.10 -25.99
C GLY A 307 8.69 7.47 -26.40
N ALA A 308 7.45 7.80 -26.05
CA ALA A 308 6.86 9.11 -26.36
C ALA A 308 7.47 10.22 -25.49
N GLU A 309 7.61 9.97 -24.20
CA GLU A 309 8.18 10.87 -23.21
C GLU A 309 9.66 11.19 -23.51
N VAL A 310 10.46 10.15 -23.81
CA VAL A 310 11.84 10.28 -24.31
C VAL A 310 11.91 11.13 -25.57
N ASN A 311 11.05 10.84 -26.57
CA ASN A 311 11.05 11.58 -27.83
C ASN A 311 10.55 13.03 -27.67
N ARG A 312 9.64 13.31 -26.74
CA ARG A 312 9.17 14.67 -26.43
C ARG A 312 10.28 15.49 -25.77
N LEU A 313 10.98 14.91 -24.79
CA LEU A 313 12.12 15.54 -24.14
C LEU A 313 13.31 15.75 -25.10
N ALA A 314 13.62 14.78 -25.95
CA ALA A 314 14.68 14.92 -26.97
C ALA A 314 14.41 16.10 -27.93
N ARG A 315 13.15 16.32 -28.34
CA ARG A 315 12.74 17.53 -29.09
C ARG A 315 12.90 18.80 -28.26
N ALA A 316 12.46 18.79 -26.99
CA ALA A 316 12.51 19.96 -26.10
C ALA A 316 13.94 20.42 -25.74
N ALA A 317 14.89 19.48 -25.64
CA ALA A 317 16.31 19.72 -25.39
C ALA A 317 17.17 19.74 -26.68
N SER A 318 16.56 19.57 -27.86
CA SER A 318 17.25 19.51 -29.17
C SER A 318 18.43 18.53 -29.22
N CYS A 319 18.27 17.35 -28.60
CA CYS A 319 19.32 16.35 -28.42
C CYS A 319 18.94 14.96 -28.96
N ASP A 320 19.86 14.00 -28.87
CA ASP A 320 19.62 12.61 -29.25
C ASP A 320 18.76 11.88 -28.20
N PRO A 321 17.67 11.17 -28.58
CA PRO A 321 16.92 10.30 -27.68
C PRO A 321 17.75 9.29 -26.89
N ALA A 322 18.90 8.83 -27.41
CA ALA A 322 19.80 7.94 -26.69
C ALA A 322 20.42 8.60 -25.45
N ALA A 323 20.80 9.88 -25.54
CA ALA A 323 21.30 10.65 -24.39
C ALA A 323 20.20 10.87 -23.34
N VAL A 324 18.95 11.03 -23.76
CA VAL A 324 17.80 11.11 -22.84
C VAL A 324 17.60 9.80 -22.08
N ARG A 325 17.66 8.64 -22.77
CA ARG A 325 17.59 7.32 -22.13
C ARG A 325 18.73 7.10 -21.14
N GLU A 326 19.95 7.45 -21.54
CA GLU A 326 21.15 7.29 -20.71
C GLU A 326 21.07 8.11 -19.41
N LEU A 327 20.72 9.40 -19.49
CA LEU A 327 20.60 10.24 -18.29
C LEU A 327 19.42 9.83 -17.39
N LEU A 328 18.27 9.46 -17.96
CA LEU A 328 17.11 8.99 -17.18
C LEU A 328 17.40 7.67 -16.44
N ALA A 329 18.09 6.72 -17.07
CA ALA A 329 18.49 5.48 -16.41
C ALA A 329 19.55 5.71 -15.30
N ALA A 330 20.46 6.66 -15.50
CA ALA A 330 21.51 6.98 -14.54
C ALA A 330 21.04 7.76 -13.29
N MET A 331 19.80 8.28 -13.25
CA MET A 331 19.29 9.04 -12.11
C MET A 331 19.26 8.19 -10.81
N PRO A 332 19.94 8.63 -9.72
CA PRO A 332 20.06 7.86 -8.49
C PRO A 332 18.89 8.01 -7.51
N VAL A 333 18.05 9.04 -7.70
CA VAL A 333 16.86 9.36 -6.88
C VAL A 333 15.65 9.56 -7.79
N TYR A 334 14.44 9.59 -7.21
CA TYR A 334 13.18 9.67 -7.95
C TYR A 334 13.12 10.84 -8.95
N ARG A 335 13.60 12.03 -8.55
CA ARG A 335 13.85 13.17 -9.46
C ARG A 335 14.74 14.20 -8.78
N ALA A 336 15.34 15.07 -9.59
CA ALA A 336 15.80 16.37 -9.10
C ALA A 336 14.62 17.36 -9.02
N TYR A 337 14.83 18.50 -8.34
CA TYR A 337 13.85 19.58 -8.24
C TYR A 337 14.45 20.89 -8.75
N VAL A 338 14.04 21.29 -9.95
CA VAL A 338 14.47 22.53 -10.63
C VAL A 338 13.24 23.28 -11.13
N VAL A 339 13.11 24.56 -10.77
CA VAL A 339 11.98 25.40 -11.17
C VAL A 339 12.41 26.27 -12.38
N PRO A 340 11.72 26.20 -13.53
CA PRO A 340 12.09 26.98 -14.71
C PRO A 340 12.12 28.49 -14.44
N GLY A 341 13.24 29.13 -14.79
CA GLY A 341 13.47 30.57 -14.59
C GLY A 341 14.06 30.95 -13.23
N GLU A 342 14.22 30.00 -12.31
CA GLU A 342 15.00 30.15 -11.08
C GLU A 342 16.38 29.46 -11.23
N PRO A 343 17.42 29.88 -10.48
CA PRO A 343 18.68 29.12 -10.43
C PRO A 343 18.44 27.73 -9.80
N PRO A 344 18.95 26.63 -10.40
CA PRO A 344 18.77 25.29 -9.83
C PRO A 344 19.43 25.18 -8.46
N PRO A 345 18.80 24.53 -7.46
CA PRO A 345 19.41 24.25 -6.17
C PRO A 345 20.70 23.44 -6.31
N ALA A 346 21.69 23.68 -5.44
CA ALA A 346 22.97 22.96 -5.49
C ALA A 346 22.79 21.43 -5.42
N SER A 347 21.87 20.94 -4.58
CA SER A 347 21.52 19.51 -4.50
C SER A 347 20.95 18.94 -5.80
N ALA A 348 20.16 19.71 -6.54
CA ALA A 348 19.62 19.30 -7.84
C ALA A 348 20.73 19.23 -8.91
N VAL A 349 21.66 20.20 -8.90
CA VAL A 349 22.86 20.16 -9.76
C VAL A 349 23.73 18.96 -9.42
N ASP A 350 24.05 18.75 -8.14
CA ASP A 350 24.87 17.62 -7.67
C ASP A 350 24.25 16.26 -8.03
N THR A 351 22.92 16.11 -7.94
CA THR A 351 22.21 14.89 -8.35
C THR A 351 22.31 14.62 -9.85
N VAL A 352 22.08 15.63 -10.69
CA VAL A 352 22.13 15.46 -12.16
C VAL A 352 23.57 15.28 -12.65
N GLU A 353 24.54 15.97 -12.04
CA GLU A 353 25.96 15.77 -12.33
C GLU A 353 26.48 14.40 -11.89
N LEU A 354 25.99 13.87 -10.77
CA LEU A 354 26.28 12.50 -10.32
C LEU A 354 25.73 11.45 -11.30
N ALA A 355 24.50 11.63 -11.79
CA ALA A 355 23.93 10.77 -12.85
C ALA A 355 24.78 10.88 -14.12
N ALA A 356 25.08 12.10 -14.58
CA ALA A 356 25.88 12.33 -15.77
C ALA A 356 27.35 11.88 -15.67
N ALA A 357 27.84 11.48 -14.50
CA ALA A 357 29.20 10.99 -14.30
C ALA A 357 29.40 9.51 -14.70
N SER A 358 28.32 8.71 -14.73
CA SER A 358 28.33 7.36 -15.32
C SER A 358 27.89 7.33 -16.79
N CYS A 359 27.35 8.42 -17.31
CA CYS A 359 26.94 8.56 -18.72
C CYS A 359 28.12 8.84 -19.68
N SER A 360 27.88 8.57 -20.96
CA SER A 360 28.71 8.99 -22.08
C SER A 360 28.83 10.52 -22.20
N PRO A 361 29.86 11.05 -22.90
CA PRO A 361 29.98 12.49 -23.16
C PRO A 361 28.80 13.09 -23.94
N ALA A 362 27.96 12.29 -24.61
CA ALA A 362 26.81 12.77 -25.37
C ALA A 362 25.67 13.32 -24.50
N VAL A 363 25.64 12.97 -23.21
CA VAL A 363 24.69 13.49 -22.22
C VAL A 363 24.99 14.94 -21.80
N ARG A 364 26.20 15.43 -22.03
CA ARG A 364 26.64 16.73 -21.49
C ARG A 364 25.85 17.97 -21.98
N PRO A 365 25.40 18.06 -23.25
CA PRO A 365 24.45 19.09 -23.67
C PRO A 365 23.08 18.97 -23.00
N LEU A 366 22.58 17.75 -22.79
CA LEU A 366 21.29 17.50 -22.14
C LEU A 366 21.31 17.95 -20.67
N VAL A 367 22.41 17.72 -19.94
CA VAL A 367 22.59 18.22 -18.56
C VAL A 367 22.41 19.74 -18.47
N GLN A 368 22.94 20.48 -19.44
CA GLN A 368 22.76 21.93 -19.51
C GLN A 368 21.29 22.30 -19.73
N GLU A 369 20.57 21.59 -20.60
CA GLU A 369 19.16 21.87 -20.88
C GLU A 369 18.20 21.50 -19.73
N VAL A 370 18.43 20.39 -19.01
CA VAL A 370 17.55 19.97 -17.91
C VAL A 370 17.79 20.74 -16.60
N LEU A 371 18.92 21.46 -16.48
CA LEU A 371 19.23 22.33 -15.34
C LEU A 371 18.99 23.83 -15.63
N TYR A 372 19.18 24.28 -16.87
CA TYR A 372 19.21 25.71 -17.23
C TYR A 372 18.51 26.07 -18.55
N GLY A 373 17.93 25.08 -19.26
CA GLY A 373 17.40 25.23 -20.61
C GLY A 373 15.93 25.66 -20.68
N SER A 374 15.22 25.12 -21.67
CA SER A 374 13.79 25.42 -21.84
C SER A 374 12.93 24.88 -20.68
N ALA A 375 11.84 25.57 -20.36
CA ALA A 375 10.91 25.12 -19.31
C ALA A 375 10.31 23.72 -19.59
N GLU A 376 10.10 23.40 -20.87
CA GLU A 376 9.67 22.05 -21.29
C GLU A 376 10.79 21.01 -21.02
N ALA A 377 12.05 21.28 -21.38
CA ALA A 377 13.16 20.35 -21.11
C ALA A 377 13.35 20.11 -19.59
N ILE A 378 13.38 21.19 -18.81
CA ILE A 378 13.50 21.15 -17.34
C ILE A 378 12.37 20.33 -16.71
N VAL A 379 11.11 20.60 -17.08
CA VAL A 379 9.94 19.95 -16.47
C VAL A 379 9.79 18.49 -16.93
N ARG A 380 9.89 18.20 -18.24
CA ARG A 380 9.66 16.84 -18.75
C ARG A 380 10.72 15.85 -18.30
N PHE A 381 11.98 16.28 -18.14
CA PHE A 381 13.00 15.43 -17.55
C PHE A 381 12.61 14.98 -16.14
N GLN A 382 12.33 15.93 -15.25
CA GLN A 382 11.98 15.64 -13.87
C GLN A 382 10.71 14.79 -13.74
N GLN A 383 9.69 15.04 -14.58
CA GLN A 383 8.46 14.24 -14.62
C GLN A 383 8.67 12.83 -15.19
N ALA A 384 9.71 12.59 -15.99
CA ALA A 384 10.06 11.27 -16.52
C ALA A 384 10.95 10.46 -15.57
N CYS A 385 11.76 11.10 -14.72
CA CYS A 385 12.62 10.41 -13.75
C CYS A 385 11.81 9.50 -12.80
N GLY A 386 10.71 9.99 -12.24
CA GLY A 386 9.88 9.26 -11.28
C GLY A 386 9.29 7.96 -11.85
N PRO A 387 8.60 8.00 -13.01
CA PRO A 387 8.16 6.81 -13.74
C PRO A 387 9.27 5.81 -14.07
N VAL A 388 10.43 6.28 -14.53
CA VAL A 388 11.57 5.40 -14.86
C VAL A 388 12.14 4.74 -13.60
N MET A 389 12.17 5.45 -12.48
CA MET A 389 12.57 4.88 -11.19
C MET A 389 11.55 3.84 -10.70
N ALA A 390 10.25 4.18 -10.63
CA ALA A 390 9.22 3.26 -10.14
C ALA A 390 9.11 1.99 -10.99
N LYS A 391 8.93 2.13 -12.32
CA LYS A 391 8.77 0.98 -13.22
C LYS A 391 10.06 0.18 -13.38
N GLY A 392 11.21 0.85 -13.45
CA GLY A 392 12.51 0.22 -13.66
C GLY A 392 13.06 -0.45 -12.40
N VAL A 393 12.82 0.13 -11.23
CA VAL A 393 13.32 -0.40 -9.95
C VAL A 393 12.26 -1.21 -9.23
N GLU A 394 11.20 -0.57 -8.76
CA GLU A 394 10.24 -1.21 -7.83
C GLU A 394 9.39 -2.29 -8.50
N ASP A 395 9.00 -2.08 -9.76
CA ASP A 395 8.22 -3.03 -10.54
C ASP A 395 9.09 -3.87 -11.50
N THR A 396 10.43 -3.78 -11.47
CA THR A 396 11.28 -4.65 -12.32
C THR A 396 12.55 -5.12 -11.61
N ALA A 397 13.48 -4.25 -11.22
CA ALA A 397 14.73 -4.66 -10.56
C ALA A 397 14.50 -5.41 -9.23
N LEU A 398 13.50 -4.99 -8.43
CA LEU A 398 13.14 -5.68 -7.19
C LEU A 398 12.50 -7.06 -7.41
N TYR A 399 12.02 -7.34 -8.63
CA TYR A 399 11.56 -8.66 -9.09
C TYR A 399 12.64 -9.42 -9.87
N ARG A 400 13.88 -8.90 -9.95
CA ARG A 400 15.04 -9.57 -10.56
C ARG A 400 16.16 -9.89 -9.59
N TRP A 401 16.35 -9.10 -8.54
CA TRP A 401 17.44 -9.27 -7.57
C TRP A 401 16.91 -9.27 -6.14
N PHE A 402 16.80 -10.45 -5.53
CA PHE A 402 16.11 -10.65 -4.25
C PHE A 402 16.79 -11.68 -3.31
N PRO A 403 18.09 -11.54 -2.97
CA PRO A 403 18.75 -12.39 -1.97
C PRO A 403 18.01 -12.48 -0.62
N LEU A 404 17.34 -11.39 -0.23
CA LEU A 404 16.50 -11.29 0.97
C LEU A 404 15.27 -10.40 0.69
N ALA A 405 14.12 -11.02 0.39
CA ALA A 405 12.96 -10.34 -0.17
C ALA A 405 12.24 -9.32 0.75
N CYS A 406 12.63 -9.17 2.02
CA CYS A 406 12.15 -8.06 2.85
C CYS A 406 12.88 -6.73 2.60
N LEU A 407 14.02 -6.73 1.91
CA LEU A 407 14.67 -5.50 1.44
C LEU A 407 14.12 -5.06 0.07
N ASN A 408 13.38 -5.95 -0.61
CA ASN A 408 12.68 -5.70 -1.87
C ASN A 408 11.31 -5.06 -1.62
N GLU A 409 11.31 -3.78 -1.25
CA GLU A 409 10.14 -3.01 -0.84
C GLU A 409 10.14 -1.60 -1.49
N VAL A 410 9.01 -0.91 -1.47
CA VAL A 410 8.89 0.49 -1.96
C VAL A 410 9.90 1.40 -1.25
N GLY A 411 10.73 2.10 -2.01
CA GLY A 411 11.87 2.89 -1.52
C GLY A 411 13.05 2.09 -0.95
N GLY A 412 13.08 0.77 -1.09
CA GLY A 412 14.12 -0.10 -0.56
C GLY A 412 15.38 -0.16 -1.42
N GLU A 413 16.54 -0.16 -0.76
CA GLU A 413 17.85 -0.42 -1.37
C GLU A 413 18.28 -1.86 -1.05
N PRO A 414 18.01 -2.87 -1.90
CA PRO A 414 18.09 -4.28 -1.51
C PRO A 414 19.52 -4.78 -1.23
N ASP A 415 20.56 -4.09 -1.73
CA ASP A 415 21.96 -4.38 -1.42
C ASP A 415 22.42 -3.80 -0.07
N VAL A 416 21.59 -2.99 0.62
CA VAL A 416 21.87 -2.41 1.93
C VAL A 416 21.27 -3.29 3.04
N PHE A 417 22.07 -4.20 3.58
CA PHE A 417 21.67 -5.11 4.66
C PHE A 417 21.89 -4.49 6.03
N GLY A 418 20.80 -4.34 6.79
CA GLY A 418 20.82 -4.00 8.21
C GLY A 418 20.96 -2.50 8.51
N VAL A 419 20.52 -2.12 9.71
CA VAL A 419 20.68 -0.79 10.31
C VAL A 419 21.12 -0.99 11.76
N SER A 420 22.10 -0.23 12.24
CA SER A 420 22.51 -0.26 13.64
C SER A 420 21.55 0.52 14.54
N VAL A 421 21.52 0.18 15.83
CA VAL A 421 20.72 0.91 16.83
C VAL A 421 21.17 2.38 16.93
N ALA A 422 22.45 2.67 16.70
CA ALA A 422 22.99 4.03 16.67
C ALA A 422 22.46 4.85 15.48
N GLU A 423 22.58 4.33 14.25
CA GLU A 423 22.07 5.01 13.03
C GLU A 423 20.56 5.24 13.10
N PHE A 424 19.80 4.32 13.70
CA PHE A 424 18.37 4.50 13.95
C PHE A 424 18.08 5.62 14.96
N HIS A 425 18.86 5.73 16.03
CA HIS A 425 18.72 6.81 17.01
C HIS A 425 19.11 8.19 16.42
N GLU A 426 20.12 8.24 15.55
CA GLU A 426 20.49 9.45 14.81
C GLU A 426 19.38 9.86 13.84
N PHE A 427 18.84 8.91 13.06
CA PHE A 427 17.67 9.12 12.20
C PHE A 427 16.47 9.66 12.99
N CYS A 428 16.15 9.08 14.15
CA CYS A 428 15.07 9.57 15.02
C CYS A 428 15.32 10.99 15.58
N ALA A 429 16.57 11.45 15.66
CA ALA A 429 16.90 12.79 16.13
C ALA A 429 16.76 13.87 15.04
N GLU A 430 16.78 13.49 13.75
CA GLU A 430 16.55 14.38 12.61
C GLU A 430 15.11 14.34 12.06
N LEU A 431 14.34 13.29 12.39
CA LEU A 431 13.02 13.04 11.81
C LEU A 431 12.01 14.17 12.13
N PRO A 432 11.33 14.75 11.12
CA PRO A 432 10.33 15.81 11.36
C PRO A 432 9.20 15.31 12.30
N PRO A 433 8.83 16.08 13.34
CA PRO A 433 7.99 15.58 14.43
C PRO A 433 6.54 15.24 14.03
N TYR A 434 6.13 15.61 12.81
CA TYR A 434 4.80 15.36 12.24
C TYR A 434 4.82 14.65 10.88
N THR A 435 5.96 14.10 10.43
CA THR A 435 5.97 13.20 9.26
C THR A 435 5.19 11.92 9.56
N MET A 436 4.55 11.30 8.56
CA MET A 436 3.94 9.99 8.79
C MET A 436 5.04 8.93 8.99
N THR A 437 4.79 7.92 9.81
CA THR A 437 5.61 6.72 9.91
C THR A 437 4.73 5.50 9.60
N THR A 438 5.15 4.61 8.71
CA THR A 438 4.34 3.43 8.34
C THR A 438 5.16 2.14 8.32
N LEU A 439 4.46 1.01 8.27
CA LEU A 439 5.01 -0.33 8.10
C LEU A 439 4.26 -1.14 7.03
N SER A 440 3.08 -0.73 6.58
CA SER A 440 2.33 -1.38 5.49
C SER A 440 1.42 -0.35 4.83
N THR A 441 1.21 -0.50 3.52
CA THR A 441 0.32 0.36 2.73
C THR A 441 -0.43 -0.51 1.71
N HIS A 442 -1.29 0.13 0.92
CA HIS A 442 -1.97 -0.49 -0.23
C HIS A 442 -1.02 -0.78 -1.41
N ASP A 443 0.26 -0.40 -1.34
CA ASP A 443 1.25 -0.55 -2.43
C ASP A 443 2.56 -1.23 -1.98
N THR A 444 2.78 -1.40 -0.67
CA THR A 444 3.92 -2.21 -0.17
C THR A 444 3.88 -3.61 -0.78
N LYS A 445 5.01 -4.06 -1.32
CA LYS A 445 5.18 -5.33 -2.04
C LYS A 445 4.99 -6.54 -1.11
N ARG A 446 5.11 -6.35 0.22
CA ARG A 446 4.72 -7.30 1.29
C ARG A 446 4.09 -6.56 2.47
N SER A 447 3.29 -7.25 3.27
CA SER A 447 2.90 -6.77 4.61
C SER A 447 4.07 -6.82 5.60
N GLU A 448 3.90 -6.12 6.72
CA GLU A 448 4.88 -6.03 7.80
C GLU A 448 5.24 -7.38 8.46
N ASP A 449 4.30 -8.30 8.65
CA ASP A 449 4.60 -9.60 9.29
C ASP A 449 5.24 -10.60 8.31
N VAL A 450 4.95 -10.48 7.01
CA VAL A 450 5.70 -11.20 5.95
C VAL A 450 7.15 -10.74 5.95
N ARG A 451 7.41 -9.43 6.00
CA ARG A 451 8.79 -8.91 6.15
C ARG A 451 9.42 -9.29 7.48
N ALA A 452 8.66 -9.36 8.58
CA ALA A 452 9.16 -9.85 9.87
C ALA A 452 9.64 -11.31 9.78
N ARG A 453 8.89 -12.23 9.14
CA ARG A 453 9.34 -13.61 8.88
C ARG A 453 10.57 -13.67 7.97
N LEU A 454 10.54 -12.95 6.85
CA LEU A 454 11.67 -12.88 5.92
C LEU A 454 12.95 -12.39 6.60
N SER A 455 12.87 -11.39 7.49
CA SER A 455 14.05 -10.85 8.19
C SER A 455 14.84 -11.90 8.98
N VAL A 456 14.16 -12.92 9.52
CA VAL A 456 14.79 -14.03 10.28
C VAL A 456 15.78 -14.84 9.41
N LEU A 457 15.58 -14.89 8.09
CA LEU A 457 16.49 -15.58 7.17
C LEU A 457 17.90 -14.99 7.15
N SER A 458 18.05 -13.71 7.51
CA SER A 458 19.37 -13.06 7.65
C SER A 458 20.21 -13.65 8.79
N GLU A 459 19.58 -14.18 9.85
CA GLU A 459 20.24 -14.87 10.96
C GLU A 459 20.40 -16.39 10.71
N LEU A 460 19.65 -16.95 9.75
CA LEU A 460 19.58 -18.39 9.44
C LEU A 460 19.97 -18.78 7.99
N PRO A 461 20.97 -18.15 7.33
CA PRO A 461 21.24 -18.40 5.91
C PRO A 461 21.61 -19.85 5.58
N GLY A 462 22.21 -20.59 6.53
CA GLY A 462 22.55 -22.01 6.36
C GLY A 462 21.35 -22.95 6.46
N GLU A 463 20.42 -22.72 7.38
CA GLU A 463 19.16 -23.48 7.44
C GLU A 463 18.23 -23.14 6.28
N TRP A 464 18.22 -21.87 5.87
CA TRP A 464 17.50 -21.41 4.68
C TRP A 464 17.99 -22.11 3.40
N ALA A 465 19.31 -22.15 3.19
CA ALA A 465 19.92 -22.87 2.07
C ALA A 465 19.53 -24.36 2.04
N ALA A 466 19.52 -25.02 3.20
CA ALA A 466 19.13 -26.44 3.30
C ALA A 466 17.63 -26.65 2.98
N ALA A 467 16.74 -25.81 3.50
CA ALA A 467 15.31 -25.88 3.25
C ALA A 467 14.96 -25.66 1.77
N VAL A 468 15.55 -24.63 1.14
CA VAL A 468 15.38 -24.37 -0.30
C VAL A 468 15.89 -25.54 -1.15
N ALA A 469 17.04 -26.14 -0.79
CA ALA A 469 17.56 -27.30 -1.51
C ALA A 469 16.63 -28.53 -1.37
N GLU A 470 16.00 -28.74 -0.21
CA GLU A 470 15.04 -29.82 0.01
C GLU A 470 13.75 -29.62 -0.81
N TRP A 471 13.26 -28.38 -0.92
CA TRP A 471 12.03 -28.07 -1.66
C TRP A 471 12.24 -28.08 -3.18
N SER A 472 13.28 -27.41 -3.68
CA SER A 472 13.63 -27.39 -5.10
C SER A 472 13.95 -28.78 -5.68
N ALA A 473 14.40 -29.73 -4.83
CA ALA A 473 14.62 -31.12 -5.21
C ALA A 473 13.33 -31.94 -5.37
N GLN A 474 12.18 -31.45 -4.87
CA GLN A 474 10.87 -32.09 -4.98
C GLN A 474 9.96 -31.42 -6.01
N VAL A 475 10.01 -30.09 -6.08
CA VAL A 475 9.22 -29.25 -6.98
C VAL A 475 10.10 -28.10 -7.46
N SER A 476 10.20 -27.88 -8.77
CA SER A 476 10.93 -26.74 -9.36
C SER A 476 10.33 -26.38 -10.73
N PHE A 477 10.56 -25.16 -11.18
CA PHE A 477 9.99 -24.62 -12.43
C PHE A 477 10.97 -23.68 -13.15
N ASP A 478 11.44 -22.66 -12.46
CA ASP A 478 12.39 -21.65 -12.95
C ASP A 478 13.27 -21.26 -11.76
N PRO A 479 14.55 -21.69 -11.68
CA PRO A 479 15.39 -21.50 -10.49
C PRO A 479 15.47 -20.06 -9.98
N HIS A 480 15.28 -19.06 -10.86
CA HIS A 480 15.22 -17.66 -10.49
C HIS A 480 13.92 -17.33 -9.76
N LEU A 481 12.77 -17.60 -10.37
CA LEU A 481 11.45 -17.36 -9.77
C LEU A 481 11.19 -18.27 -8.56
N ASP A 482 11.63 -19.53 -8.59
CA ASP A 482 11.54 -20.51 -7.50
C ASP A 482 12.14 -19.94 -6.20
N TYR A 483 13.29 -19.26 -6.25
CA TYR A 483 13.92 -18.67 -5.06
C TYR A 483 13.13 -17.48 -4.48
N LEU A 484 12.40 -16.72 -5.31
CA LEU A 484 11.42 -15.73 -4.81
C LEU A 484 10.17 -16.41 -4.26
N ALA A 485 9.72 -17.49 -4.93
CA ALA A 485 8.56 -18.27 -4.57
C ALA A 485 8.71 -18.88 -3.18
N TRP A 486 9.83 -19.56 -2.88
CA TRP A 486 10.08 -20.14 -1.56
C TRP A 486 10.09 -19.11 -0.44
N GLN A 487 10.72 -17.94 -0.66
CA GLN A 487 10.75 -16.86 0.33
C GLN A 487 9.33 -16.38 0.69
N ASN A 488 8.51 -16.09 -0.32
CA ASN A 488 7.18 -15.52 -0.11
C ASN A 488 6.16 -16.59 0.32
N LEU A 489 6.29 -17.84 -0.12
CA LEU A 489 5.47 -18.96 0.34
C LEU A 489 5.67 -19.23 1.84
N MET A 490 6.93 -19.32 2.28
CA MET A 490 7.28 -19.52 3.68
C MET A 490 6.80 -18.35 4.55
N ALA A 491 7.01 -17.12 4.09
CA ALA A 491 6.68 -15.92 4.86
C ALA A 491 5.17 -15.61 4.91
N ALA A 492 4.40 -15.93 3.87
CA ALA A 492 2.95 -15.76 3.84
C ALA A 492 2.16 -16.98 4.34
N TRP A 493 2.83 -18.02 4.85
CA TRP A 493 2.18 -19.27 5.26
C TRP A 493 1.24 -19.11 6.47
N PRO A 494 0.02 -19.67 6.47
CA PRO A 494 -0.62 -20.42 5.38
C PRO A 494 -1.21 -19.51 4.30
N ILE A 495 -0.98 -19.88 3.03
CA ILE A 495 -1.50 -19.20 1.84
C ILE A 495 -2.19 -20.22 0.92
N SER A 496 -3.26 -19.83 0.25
CA SER A 496 -3.97 -20.70 -0.71
C SER A 496 -3.18 -20.81 -2.03
N ALA A 497 -3.36 -21.93 -2.74
CA ALA A 497 -2.76 -22.14 -4.07
C ALA A 497 -3.10 -21.00 -5.05
N GLU A 498 -4.32 -20.47 -4.95
CA GLU A 498 -4.84 -19.34 -5.73
C GLU A 498 -4.05 -18.05 -5.45
N ARG A 499 -4.09 -17.52 -4.21
CA ARG A 499 -3.33 -16.33 -3.79
C ARG A 499 -1.84 -16.43 -4.15
N PHE A 500 -1.26 -17.61 -3.96
CA PHE A 500 0.15 -17.84 -4.27
C PHE A 500 0.42 -17.89 -5.78
N THR A 501 -0.46 -18.49 -6.58
CA THR A 501 -0.32 -18.47 -8.05
C THR A 501 -0.44 -17.05 -8.58
N ASP A 502 -1.41 -16.28 -8.12
CA ASP A 502 -1.67 -14.95 -8.68
C ASP A 502 -0.57 -13.95 -8.27
N TYR A 503 -0.01 -14.11 -7.06
CA TYR A 503 1.25 -13.47 -6.68
C TYR A 503 2.41 -13.83 -7.62
N LEU A 504 2.60 -15.12 -7.94
CA LEU A 504 3.70 -15.55 -8.82
C LEU A 504 3.51 -15.10 -10.27
N LEU A 505 2.27 -15.06 -10.77
CA LEU A 505 1.95 -14.51 -12.09
C LEU A 505 2.30 -13.01 -12.16
N LYS A 506 1.90 -12.22 -11.15
CA LYS A 506 2.31 -10.80 -11.07
C LYS A 506 3.83 -10.68 -10.95
N ALA A 507 4.48 -11.45 -10.08
CA ALA A 507 5.93 -11.41 -9.90
C ALA A 507 6.71 -11.77 -11.18
N ALA A 508 6.25 -12.77 -11.96
CA ALA A 508 6.87 -13.15 -13.24
C ALA A 508 6.66 -12.08 -14.32
N ARG A 509 5.44 -11.53 -14.43
CA ARG A 509 5.13 -10.44 -15.38
C ARG A 509 5.85 -9.14 -15.03
N GLU A 510 6.10 -8.87 -13.75
CA GLU A 510 6.93 -7.75 -13.30
C GLU A 510 8.43 -8.00 -13.47
N ALA A 511 8.90 -9.24 -13.30
CA ALA A 511 10.28 -9.59 -13.64
C ALA A 511 10.61 -9.37 -15.13
N LYS A 512 9.61 -9.45 -16.03
CA LYS A 512 9.75 -9.16 -17.48
C LYS A 512 10.81 -10.03 -18.19
N THR A 513 11.21 -11.17 -17.59
CA THR A 513 12.29 -12.04 -18.07
C THR A 513 11.79 -13.14 -19.00
N ALA A 514 10.75 -13.87 -18.59
CA ALA A 514 10.16 -14.97 -19.37
C ALA A 514 8.77 -14.61 -19.93
N ILE A 515 8.00 -13.82 -19.18
CA ILE A 515 6.71 -13.23 -19.59
C ILE A 515 6.65 -11.77 -19.15
N SER A 516 5.75 -10.99 -19.74
CA SER A 516 5.38 -9.66 -19.26
C SER A 516 3.90 -9.38 -19.51
N TRP A 517 3.38 -8.27 -19.00
CA TRP A 517 2.03 -7.80 -19.34
C TRP A 517 1.83 -7.54 -20.84
N VAL A 518 2.92 -7.24 -21.57
CA VAL A 518 2.90 -7.03 -23.04
C VAL A 518 3.05 -8.34 -23.81
N ASN A 519 3.84 -9.27 -23.28
CA ASN A 519 4.17 -10.57 -23.89
C ASN A 519 3.82 -11.72 -22.92
N PRO A 520 2.54 -12.11 -22.81
CA PRO A 520 2.13 -13.27 -22.02
C PRO A 520 2.44 -14.59 -22.75
N ASP A 521 2.70 -15.65 -21.97
CA ASP A 521 2.83 -17.03 -22.47
C ASP A 521 1.88 -17.96 -21.68
N PRO A 522 0.74 -18.38 -22.26
CA PRO A 522 -0.21 -19.29 -21.62
C PRO A 522 0.37 -20.66 -21.25
N ASP A 523 1.47 -21.10 -21.88
CA ASP A 523 2.17 -22.35 -21.57
C ASP A 523 3.18 -22.18 -20.43
N TYR A 524 3.77 -21.00 -20.26
CA TYR A 524 4.51 -20.63 -19.04
C TYR A 524 3.54 -20.48 -17.86
N GLU A 525 2.46 -19.71 -18.01
CA GLU A 525 1.51 -19.42 -16.94
C GLU A 525 0.78 -20.68 -16.43
N ARG A 526 0.42 -21.60 -17.33
CA ARG A 526 -0.16 -22.92 -16.96
C ARG A 526 0.83 -23.77 -16.15
N ARG A 527 2.11 -23.78 -16.52
CA ARG A 527 3.15 -24.50 -15.77
C ARG A 527 3.46 -23.84 -14.43
N LEU A 528 3.46 -22.52 -14.36
CA LEU A 528 3.63 -21.76 -13.12
C LEU A 528 2.50 -22.02 -12.11
N ARG A 529 1.24 -22.12 -12.58
CA ARG A 529 0.09 -22.54 -11.75
C ARG A 529 0.27 -23.97 -11.21
N ALA A 530 0.69 -24.92 -12.05
CA ALA A 530 0.98 -26.29 -11.61
C ALA A 530 2.15 -26.37 -10.61
N PHE A 531 3.18 -25.52 -10.76
CA PHE A 531 4.25 -25.36 -9.78
C PHE A 531 3.72 -24.80 -8.45
N ALA A 532 2.94 -23.72 -8.48
CA ALA A 532 2.38 -23.08 -7.28
C ALA A 532 1.51 -24.05 -6.48
N GLU A 533 0.62 -24.79 -7.17
CA GLU A 533 -0.19 -25.85 -6.58
C GLU A 533 0.65 -26.99 -5.96
N ALA A 534 1.79 -27.34 -6.54
CA ALA A 534 2.68 -28.36 -5.99
C ALA A 534 3.50 -27.84 -4.81
N ALA A 535 3.98 -26.60 -4.88
CA ALA A 535 4.78 -25.94 -3.85
C ALA A 535 3.99 -25.78 -2.53
N VAL A 536 2.70 -25.38 -2.58
CA VAL A 536 1.87 -25.28 -1.36
C VAL A 536 1.55 -26.64 -0.71
N ARG A 537 1.86 -27.77 -1.35
CA ARG A 537 1.71 -29.13 -0.79
C ARG A 537 2.99 -29.66 -0.12
N LEU A 538 4.11 -28.94 -0.21
CA LEU A 538 5.34 -29.26 0.50
C LEU A 538 5.23 -28.87 1.99
N PRO A 539 6.05 -29.46 2.90
CA PRO A 539 5.99 -29.21 4.35
C PRO A 539 6.56 -27.84 4.77
N ILE A 540 6.34 -26.77 3.99
CA ILE A 540 6.87 -25.42 4.22
C ILE A 540 6.49 -24.89 5.61
N GLY A 541 5.25 -25.17 6.06
CA GLY A 541 4.78 -24.79 7.39
C GLY A 541 5.67 -25.28 8.54
N GLY A 542 6.29 -26.46 8.41
CA GLY A 542 7.23 -26.98 9.39
C GLY A 542 8.57 -26.22 9.45
N PHE A 543 8.89 -25.40 8.45
CA PHE A 543 9.95 -24.40 8.56
C PHE A 543 9.42 -23.11 9.21
N THR A 544 8.26 -22.61 8.75
CA THR A 544 7.65 -21.38 9.25
C THR A 544 7.37 -21.43 10.76
N GLU A 545 6.75 -22.51 11.25
CA GLU A 545 6.43 -22.73 12.67
C GLU A 545 7.68 -22.71 13.58
N ARG A 546 8.85 -23.14 13.07
CA ARG A 546 10.12 -23.07 13.81
C ARG A 546 10.68 -21.65 13.91
N ILE A 547 10.40 -20.79 12.93
CA ILE A 547 10.87 -19.40 12.93
C ILE A 547 9.87 -18.40 13.53
N ASP A 548 8.59 -18.76 13.62
CA ASP A 548 7.53 -17.87 14.09
C ASP A 548 7.76 -17.23 15.48
N PRO A 549 8.39 -17.89 16.48
CA PRO A 549 8.77 -17.21 17.73
C PRO A 549 9.75 -16.03 17.51
N TYR A 550 10.65 -16.14 16.53
CA TYR A 550 11.59 -15.09 16.14
C TYR A 550 10.91 -14.02 15.27
N ALA A 551 10.04 -14.43 14.34
CA ALA A 551 9.28 -13.52 13.51
C ALA A 551 8.29 -12.67 14.33
N MET A 552 7.64 -13.26 15.35
CA MET A 552 6.82 -12.55 16.33
C MET A 552 7.65 -11.51 17.10
N SER A 553 8.89 -11.83 17.49
CA SER A 553 9.79 -10.85 18.11
C SER A 553 10.06 -9.66 17.19
N ASN A 554 10.34 -9.90 15.91
CA ASN A 554 10.62 -8.84 14.94
C ASN A 554 9.35 -8.03 14.59
N SER A 555 8.19 -8.68 14.49
CA SER A 555 6.87 -8.04 14.24
C SER A 555 6.45 -7.12 15.40
N LEU A 556 6.43 -7.64 16.63
CA LEU A 556 6.08 -6.85 17.82
C LEU A 556 7.10 -5.73 18.05
N GLY A 557 8.39 -6.01 17.79
CA GLY A 557 9.48 -5.03 17.83
C GLY A 557 9.27 -3.89 16.85
N ALA A 558 9.09 -4.19 15.56
CA ALA A 558 8.87 -3.20 14.52
C ALA A 558 7.61 -2.35 14.80
N LYS A 559 6.49 -2.99 15.13
CA LYS A 559 5.23 -2.32 15.48
C LYS A 559 5.41 -1.38 16.66
N LEU A 560 5.98 -1.82 17.79
CA LEU A 560 6.14 -0.95 18.95
C LEU A 560 7.11 0.21 18.67
N VAL A 561 8.20 -0.05 17.93
CA VAL A 561 9.17 0.99 17.54
C VAL A 561 8.50 2.06 16.66
N GLN A 562 7.80 1.68 15.59
CA GLN A 562 7.11 2.62 14.71
C GLN A 562 5.99 3.39 15.43
N LEU A 563 5.16 2.71 16.23
CA LEU A 563 4.07 3.35 16.99
C LEU A 563 4.57 4.35 18.06
N MET A 564 5.83 4.26 18.50
CA MET A 564 6.34 5.07 19.62
C MET A 564 7.56 5.95 19.32
N MET A 565 8.20 5.84 18.14
CA MET A 565 9.20 6.80 17.64
C MET A 565 8.57 8.16 17.25
N PRO A 566 9.34 9.20 16.86
CA PRO A 566 8.79 10.50 16.41
C PRO A 566 7.88 10.39 15.15
N GLY A 567 7.18 11.47 14.81
CA GLY A 567 6.23 11.50 13.68
C GLY A 567 4.78 11.16 14.05
N VAL A 568 3.99 10.76 13.06
CA VAL A 568 2.60 10.32 13.16
C VAL A 568 2.52 8.86 12.67
N PRO A 569 2.40 7.86 13.57
CA PRO A 569 2.27 6.49 13.14
C PRO A 569 0.94 6.22 12.45
N ASP A 570 1.03 5.66 11.26
CA ASP A 570 -0.07 5.07 10.52
C ASP A 570 -0.24 3.59 10.86
N VAL A 571 -1.47 3.10 10.76
CA VAL A 571 -1.82 1.69 10.83
C VAL A 571 -2.70 1.37 9.62
N TYR A 572 -2.19 0.59 8.68
CA TYR A 572 -2.99 0.08 7.57
C TYR A 572 -3.96 -1.01 8.06
N GLN A 573 -5.11 -1.11 7.37
CA GLN A 573 -6.27 -1.82 7.89
C GLN A 573 -6.00 -3.29 8.26
N GLY A 574 -6.24 -3.65 9.52
CA GLY A 574 -6.03 -5.00 10.05
C GLY A 574 -4.61 -5.28 10.60
N ASN A 575 -3.62 -4.40 10.36
CA ASN A 575 -2.25 -4.57 10.86
C ASN A 575 -2.08 -4.25 12.37
N GLU A 576 -3.16 -3.99 13.10
CA GLU A 576 -3.24 -4.13 14.56
C GLU A 576 -3.22 -5.62 15.00
N THR A 577 -3.62 -6.53 14.11
CA THR A 577 -3.41 -7.99 14.21
C THR A 577 -2.31 -8.45 13.25
N THR A 578 -2.00 -9.75 13.17
CA THR A 578 -1.11 -10.25 12.12
C THR A 578 -1.78 -10.15 10.75
N ASP A 579 -0.97 -9.91 9.74
CA ASP A 579 -1.38 -9.87 8.34
C ASP A 579 -0.30 -10.48 7.46
N PHE A 580 -0.68 -11.50 6.70
CA PHE A 580 0.20 -12.20 5.77
C PHE A 580 -0.18 -11.91 4.31
N SER A 581 -0.35 -10.62 3.98
CA SER A 581 -0.57 -10.12 2.62
C SER A 581 0.73 -9.98 1.82
N LEU A 582 0.64 -10.32 0.54
CA LEU A 582 1.63 -9.99 -0.49
C LEU A 582 1.20 -8.72 -1.24
N VAL A 583 1.91 -8.37 -2.32
CA VAL A 583 1.61 -7.18 -3.14
C VAL A 583 0.14 -7.12 -3.60
N ASP A 584 -0.36 -5.91 -3.82
CA ASP A 584 -1.62 -5.61 -4.51
C ASP A 584 -1.92 -6.59 -5.67
N PRO A 585 -3.14 -7.14 -5.78
CA PRO A 585 -4.33 -6.84 -4.97
C PRO A 585 -4.42 -7.59 -3.63
N ASP A 586 -3.43 -8.41 -3.25
CA ASP A 586 -3.55 -9.27 -2.06
C ASP A 586 -3.52 -8.48 -0.73
N ASN A 587 -2.85 -7.32 -0.69
CA ASN A 587 -2.93 -6.34 0.40
C ASN A 587 -4.23 -5.50 0.40
N ARG A 588 -5.14 -5.70 -0.56
CA ARG A 588 -6.42 -4.97 -0.69
C ARG A 588 -7.64 -5.86 -0.39
N ARG A 589 -7.43 -7.04 0.22
CA ARG A 589 -8.50 -7.94 0.69
C ARG A 589 -9.36 -7.28 1.78
N PRO A 590 -10.67 -7.58 1.88
CA PRO A 590 -11.55 -6.99 2.89
C PRO A 590 -11.13 -7.30 4.33
N VAL A 591 -11.36 -6.36 5.24
CA VAL A 591 -11.03 -6.49 6.67
C VAL A 591 -12.32 -6.53 7.49
N THR A 592 -12.51 -7.62 8.25
CA THR A 592 -13.66 -7.77 9.15
C THR A 592 -13.40 -7.07 10.49
N TYR A 593 -14.36 -6.24 10.91
CA TYR A 593 -14.34 -5.49 12.17
C TYR A 593 -15.41 -5.98 13.17
N PRO A 594 -15.19 -5.84 14.49
CA PRO A 594 -13.90 -5.57 15.13
C PRO A 594 -12.95 -6.76 14.91
N ARG A 595 -11.63 -6.52 14.85
CA ARG A 595 -10.65 -7.61 14.72
C ARG A 595 -10.78 -8.58 15.89
N LYS A 596 -10.79 -9.87 15.59
CA LYS A 596 -10.72 -10.96 16.55
C LYS A 596 -9.32 -11.58 16.43
N PRO A 597 -8.54 -11.70 17.52
CA PRO A 597 -7.24 -12.36 17.46
C PRO A 597 -7.43 -13.87 17.51
N ASP A 598 -7.07 -14.57 16.44
CA ASP A 598 -7.19 -16.04 16.35
C ASP A 598 -5.94 -16.75 16.93
N THR A 599 -4.80 -16.06 16.99
CA THR A 599 -3.55 -16.58 17.57
C THR A 599 -3.05 -15.80 18.80
N SER A 600 -2.05 -16.37 19.48
CA SER A 600 -1.30 -15.68 20.53
C SER A 600 -0.48 -14.49 20.00
N TRP A 601 0.01 -14.56 18.75
CA TRP A 601 0.70 -13.46 18.08
C TRP A 601 -0.28 -12.31 17.79
N ASP A 602 -1.47 -12.59 17.25
CA ASP A 602 -2.53 -11.58 17.07
C ASP A 602 -2.89 -10.92 18.41
N SER A 603 -3.06 -11.73 19.46
CA SER A 603 -3.39 -11.25 20.80
C SER A 603 -2.31 -10.32 21.36
N ALA A 604 -1.03 -10.67 21.18
CA ALA A 604 0.09 -9.85 21.59
C ALA A 604 0.23 -8.57 20.75
N LYS A 605 -0.01 -8.65 19.43
CA LYS A 605 0.12 -7.52 18.50
C LYS A 605 -1.02 -6.52 18.66
N LEU A 606 -2.23 -7.00 18.91
CA LEU A 606 -3.39 -6.16 19.23
C LEU A 606 -3.19 -5.46 20.58
N LEU A 607 -2.65 -6.15 21.59
CA LEU A 607 -2.27 -5.56 22.88
C LEU A 607 -1.21 -4.46 22.71
N VAL A 608 -0.10 -4.76 22.00
CA VAL A 608 0.98 -3.80 21.71
C VAL A 608 0.44 -2.56 20.99
N THR A 609 -0.35 -2.76 19.93
CA THR A 609 -0.92 -1.67 19.13
C THR A 609 -1.87 -0.81 19.97
N THR A 610 -2.80 -1.43 20.69
CA THR A 610 -3.78 -0.74 21.54
C THR A 610 -3.11 0.06 22.66
N GLN A 611 -2.12 -0.51 23.36
CA GLN A 611 -1.45 0.20 24.45
C GLN A 611 -0.55 1.33 23.94
N ALA A 612 0.17 1.13 22.85
CA ALA A 612 1.00 2.17 22.24
C ALA A 612 0.18 3.35 21.72
N LEU A 613 -0.89 3.10 20.96
CA LEU A 613 -1.77 4.15 20.44
C LEU A 613 -2.46 4.94 21.56
N ARG A 614 -3.07 4.24 22.54
CA ARG A 614 -3.71 4.88 23.71
C ARG A 614 -2.70 5.68 24.54
N LEU A 615 -1.47 5.20 24.71
CA LEU A 615 -0.40 5.95 25.39
C LEU A 615 0.04 7.17 24.58
N ARG A 616 0.19 7.04 23.26
CA ARG A 616 0.56 8.16 22.38
C ARG A 616 -0.48 9.28 22.44
N ARG A 617 -1.77 8.94 22.48
CA ARG A 617 -2.86 9.90 22.80
C ARG A 617 -2.66 10.65 24.12
N ARG A 618 -2.15 10.00 25.18
CA ARG A 618 -1.81 10.64 26.49
C ARG A 618 -0.50 11.43 26.50
N LEU A 619 0.38 11.25 25.51
CA LEU A 619 1.67 11.94 25.38
C LEU A 619 1.62 13.15 24.44
N GLY A 620 0.77 13.10 23.41
CA GLY A 620 0.81 14.01 22.26
C GLY A 620 1.88 13.63 21.23
N GLY A 621 1.69 14.03 19.97
CA GLY A 621 2.58 13.62 18.87
C GLY A 621 4.03 14.09 19.03
N ALA A 622 4.22 15.36 19.38
CA ALA A 622 5.52 16.04 19.46
C ALA A 622 6.35 15.77 20.73
N ALA A 623 6.07 14.67 21.45
CA ALA A 623 6.87 14.27 22.62
C ALA A 623 8.37 14.09 22.25
N ALA A 624 9.28 14.64 23.05
CA ALA A 624 10.72 14.58 22.81
C ALA A 624 11.22 13.12 22.80
N TYR A 625 12.30 12.87 22.05
CA TYR A 625 12.92 11.55 21.89
C TYR A 625 14.28 11.50 22.59
N LEU A 626 14.53 10.43 23.36
CA LEU A 626 15.78 10.23 24.09
C LEU A 626 16.24 8.78 23.92
N PRO A 627 17.38 8.48 23.26
CA PRO A 627 17.88 7.11 23.18
C PRO A 627 18.27 6.58 24.56
N LEU A 628 18.13 5.27 24.77
CA LEU A 628 18.56 4.59 25.99
C LEU A 628 19.46 3.41 25.60
N HIS A 629 20.58 3.25 26.30
CA HIS A 629 21.56 2.20 26.02
C HIS A 629 21.55 1.14 27.13
N ALA A 630 21.65 -0.13 26.73
CA ALA A 630 21.82 -1.23 27.66
C ALA A 630 23.30 -1.52 27.93
N GLU A 631 23.58 -2.03 29.13
CA GLU A 631 24.91 -2.45 29.55
C GLU A 631 25.00 -3.98 29.54
N GLY A 632 25.94 -4.54 28.77
CA GLY A 632 26.27 -5.97 28.79
C GLY A 632 26.59 -6.54 27.41
N ALA A 633 27.00 -7.81 27.38
CA ALA A 633 27.49 -8.49 26.17
C ALA A 633 26.41 -8.79 25.11
N ARG A 634 25.17 -8.30 25.29
CA ARG A 634 24.05 -8.40 24.33
C ARG A 634 23.37 -7.05 24.08
N ALA A 635 24.05 -5.93 24.34
CA ALA A 635 23.47 -4.60 24.17
C ALA A 635 22.93 -4.33 22.75
N ASP A 636 23.59 -4.86 21.71
CA ASP A 636 23.20 -4.67 20.31
C ASP A 636 21.88 -5.38 19.90
N HIS A 637 21.38 -6.28 20.77
CA HIS A 637 20.11 -7.00 20.61
C HIS A 637 18.90 -6.23 21.15
N VAL A 638 19.07 -5.05 21.75
CA VAL A 638 17.95 -4.23 22.25
C VAL A 638 17.91 -2.85 21.61
N ILE A 639 16.71 -2.46 21.18
CA ILE A 639 16.36 -1.09 20.82
C ILE A 639 15.65 -0.50 22.04
N ALA A 640 16.15 0.60 22.61
CA ALA A 640 15.50 1.26 23.73
C ALA A 640 15.54 2.78 23.59
N PHE A 641 14.44 3.44 23.95
CA PHE A 641 14.33 4.90 23.97
C PHE A 641 13.20 5.36 24.89
N ALA A 642 13.29 6.59 25.39
CA ALA A 642 12.22 7.24 26.11
C ALA A 642 11.49 8.29 25.24
N ARG A 643 10.20 8.49 25.53
CA ARG A 643 9.43 9.65 25.07
C ARG A 643 9.06 10.53 26.27
N ALA A 644 9.23 11.84 26.13
CA ALA A 644 8.96 12.82 27.19
C ALA A 644 7.97 13.89 26.71
N ALA A 645 7.00 14.26 27.55
CA ALA A 645 6.04 15.30 27.19
C ALA A 645 6.71 16.68 27.14
N THR A 646 6.34 17.50 26.16
CA THR A 646 6.92 18.83 25.91
C THR A 646 5.99 19.94 26.40
N GLY A 647 6.14 20.34 27.67
CA GLY A 647 5.43 21.49 28.25
C GLY A 647 5.39 21.43 29.78
N PRO A 648 5.17 22.57 30.46
CA PRO A 648 4.90 22.61 31.90
C PRO A 648 3.46 22.15 32.20
N ASP A 649 3.33 21.26 33.18
CA ASP A 649 2.10 20.87 33.89
C ASP A 649 0.77 20.93 33.12
N LEU A 650 0.54 19.96 32.23
CA LEU A 650 -0.84 19.52 31.94
C LEU A 650 -1.31 18.58 33.06
N GLY A 651 -1.83 19.19 34.13
CA GLY A 651 -2.48 18.49 35.23
C GLY A 651 -3.78 17.84 34.77
N PHE A 652 -3.69 16.58 34.33
CA PHE A 652 -4.85 15.71 34.21
C PHE A 652 -5.41 15.43 35.61
N GLY A 653 -6.46 16.16 36.00
CA GLY A 653 -7.28 15.77 37.14
C GLY A 653 -7.79 14.32 36.94
N PRO A 654 -7.92 13.52 38.00
CA PRO A 654 -8.41 12.16 37.87
C PRO A 654 -9.79 12.17 37.21
N TRP A 655 -10.00 11.28 36.25
CA TRP A 655 -11.30 11.07 35.62
C TRP A 655 -12.30 10.67 36.71
N SER A 656 -13.24 11.57 37.03
CA SER A 656 -14.36 11.26 37.90
C SER A 656 -15.25 10.24 37.19
N GLU A 657 -15.49 9.08 37.81
CA GLU A 657 -16.47 8.12 37.34
C GLU A 657 -17.85 8.81 37.30
N GLY A 658 -18.39 8.99 36.08
CA GLY A 658 -19.66 9.68 35.88
C GLY A 658 -20.81 8.87 36.44
N GLU A 659 -21.66 9.48 37.26
CA GLU A 659 -22.73 8.81 38.00
C GLU A 659 -23.75 8.14 37.06
N ALA A 660 -23.68 6.81 36.95
CA ALA A 660 -24.77 6.01 36.40
C ALA A 660 -25.94 6.00 37.41
N GLY A 661 -26.99 6.79 37.15
CA GLY A 661 -28.13 6.94 38.04
C GLY A 661 -28.95 5.66 38.21
N VAL A 662 -28.70 4.90 39.28
CA VAL A 662 -29.43 3.68 39.61
C VAL A 662 -30.80 4.02 40.23
N GLY A 663 -31.87 3.85 39.45
CA GLY A 663 -33.24 3.90 39.94
C GLY A 663 -33.57 2.69 40.84
N ALA A 664 -33.98 2.95 42.08
CA ALA A 664 -34.05 1.94 43.13
C ALA A 664 -35.20 0.91 42.98
N TRP A 665 -34.92 -0.35 43.32
CA TRP A 665 -35.92 -1.35 43.73
C TRP A 665 -35.38 -2.30 44.80
N GLY A 666 -36.04 -2.34 45.97
CA GLY A 666 -36.17 -3.54 46.82
C GLY A 666 -34.95 -4.10 47.56
N GLU A 667 -34.74 -3.64 48.80
CA GLU A 667 -34.30 -4.53 49.90
C GLU A 667 -35.39 -5.61 50.20
N PRO A 668 -35.12 -6.74 50.90
CA PRO A 668 -34.21 -6.86 52.06
C PRO A 668 -33.37 -8.16 52.17
N GLY A 669 -32.45 -8.21 53.15
CA GLY A 669 -31.88 -9.49 53.63
C GLY A 669 -30.57 -9.38 54.42
N VAL A 670 -30.63 -9.23 55.75
CA VAL A 670 -29.44 -9.24 56.63
C VAL A 670 -28.97 -10.68 56.92
N GLY A 671 -27.66 -10.95 56.87
CA GLY A 671 -27.06 -12.22 57.29
C GLY A 671 -25.56 -12.08 57.55
N GLU A 672 -25.10 -12.51 58.73
CA GLU A 672 -23.72 -12.32 59.21
C GLU A 672 -22.80 -13.53 58.95
N GLY A 673 -21.50 -13.27 58.79
CA GLY A 673 -20.43 -14.12 59.31
C GLY A 673 -19.81 -15.16 58.36
N GLY A 674 -18.47 -15.28 58.41
CA GLY A 674 -17.72 -16.32 57.70
C GLY A 674 -16.29 -15.89 57.35
N ALA A 675 -15.34 -16.11 58.26
CA ALA A 675 -13.90 -16.00 57.97
C ALA A 675 -13.30 -17.40 57.66
N TRP A 676 -11.96 -17.45 57.49
CA TRP A 676 -11.15 -18.66 57.18
C TRP A 676 -11.29 -19.16 55.72
N GLY A 677 -10.23 -19.61 55.03
CA GLY A 677 -8.81 -19.68 55.37
C GLY A 677 -7.96 -20.15 54.17
N ARG A 678 -6.62 -20.02 54.25
CA ARG A 678 -5.67 -20.54 53.23
C ARG A 678 -5.42 -22.04 53.43
N GLY A 679 -5.05 -22.77 52.37
CA GLY A 679 -4.64 -24.19 52.46
C GLY A 679 -4.28 -24.88 51.13
N ASP A 680 -3.13 -24.52 50.58
CA ASP A 680 -2.10 -25.29 49.84
C ASP A 680 -2.33 -26.73 49.25
N VAL A 681 -1.55 -27.00 48.18
CA VAL A 681 -1.13 -28.26 47.49
C VAL A 681 -1.40 -29.65 48.15
N ASP A 682 -1.58 -30.75 47.41
CA ASP A 682 -0.58 -31.37 46.49
C ASP A 682 -1.16 -32.41 45.46
N ALA A 683 -0.29 -33.06 44.66
CA ALA A 683 -0.59 -33.87 43.46
C ALA A 683 -0.88 -35.38 43.67
N GLY A 684 -1.33 -36.11 42.62
CA GLY A 684 -1.72 -37.54 42.80
C GLY A 684 -2.11 -38.50 41.64
N THR A 685 -1.61 -38.39 40.40
CA THR A 685 -1.40 -39.49 39.39
C THR A 685 -2.43 -40.62 39.04
N ARG A 686 -2.47 -40.97 37.72
CA ARG A 686 -2.83 -42.28 37.06
C ARG A 686 -4.30 -42.73 36.93
N GLY A 687 -4.66 -43.35 35.78
CA GLY A 687 -5.96 -44.01 35.56
C GLY A 687 -6.30 -44.43 34.10
N ASP A 688 -5.39 -45.12 33.42
CA ASP A 688 -5.39 -45.55 31.99
C ASP A 688 -6.58 -46.44 31.49
N LEU A 689 -6.68 -46.61 30.15
CA LEU A 689 -7.48 -47.57 29.34
C LEU A 689 -8.97 -47.28 28.96
N GLY A 690 -9.31 -47.57 27.68
CA GLY A 690 -10.67 -47.74 27.11
C GLY A 690 -10.96 -49.22 26.74
N PRO A 691 -11.73 -49.59 25.68
CA PRO A 691 -12.40 -48.79 24.64
C PRO A 691 -13.91 -49.19 24.44
N ASP A 692 -14.42 -49.20 23.20
CA ASP A 692 -15.77 -49.59 22.71
C ASP A 692 -16.96 -48.68 23.12
N GLY A 693 -18.02 -48.50 22.33
CA GLY A 693 -18.29 -48.90 20.93
C GLY A 693 -19.80 -48.86 20.59
N GLY A 694 -20.16 -48.58 19.31
CA GLY A 694 -21.48 -48.93 18.75
C GLY A 694 -22.64 -47.92 18.79
N SER A 695 -22.85 -47.22 17.67
CA SER A 695 -24.14 -47.01 16.95
C SER A 695 -25.51 -46.99 17.66
N GLY A 696 -26.36 -46.01 17.32
CA GLY A 696 -27.73 -46.31 16.87
C GLY A 696 -28.88 -45.32 17.18
N TRP A 697 -29.50 -44.80 16.10
CA TRP A 697 -30.95 -44.51 15.86
C TRP A 697 -31.82 -43.77 16.92
N GLY A 698 -32.69 -42.84 16.48
CA GLY A 698 -33.72 -42.28 17.38
C GLY A 698 -34.61 -41.13 16.87
N VAL A 699 -35.28 -41.29 15.73
CA VAL A 699 -36.26 -40.34 15.14
C VAL A 699 -37.33 -39.85 16.12
N GLY A 700 -37.71 -38.56 16.08
CA GLY A 700 -38.93 -38.03 16.72
C GLY A 700 -39.25 -36.58 16.36
N SER A 701 -40.43 -36.31 15.80
CA SER A 701 -40.93 -34.99 15.37
C SER A 701 -42.43 -34.82 15.71
N ALA A 702 -43.03 -33.67 15.32
CA ALA A 702 -44.43 -33.25 15.55
C ALA A 702 -44.77 -32.73 16.98
N SER A 703 -45.67 -31.74 17.18
CA SER A 703 -46.31 -30.78 16.24
C SER A 703 -46.99 -29.62 17.03
N ASP A 704 -47.86 -28.87 16.32
CA ASP A 704 -48.90 -27.93 16.78
C ASP A 704 -48.43 -26.48 17.08
N VAL A 705 -48.76 -25.44 16.32
CA VAL A 705 -50.04 -24.92 15.72
C VAL A 705 -50.70 -23.84 16.60
N GLY A 706 -50.79 -22.62 16.06
CA GLY A 706 -51.51 -21.49 16.66
C GLY A 706 -51.47 -20.24 15.78
N SER A 707 -52.58 -19.92 15.12
CA SER A 707 -52.70 -18.78 14.20
C SER A 707 -53.58 -17.66 14.76
N GLY A 708 -53.38 -16.41 14.31
CA GLY A 708 -54.17 -15.25 14.72
C GLY A 708 -53.96 -14.05 13.79
N VAL A 709 -55.04 -13.32 13.47
CA VAL A 709 -55.07 -12.24 12.47
C VAL A 709 -55.94 -11.06 12.96
N GLY A 710 -55.51 -9.84 12.64
CA GLY A 710 -56.32 -8.60 12.74
C GLY A 710 -55.56 -7.47 13.46
N SER A 711 -55.40 -6.22 12.99
CA SER A 711 -56.17 -5.29 12.13
C SER A 711 -57.03 -4.28 12.92
N GLY A 712 -56.77 -2.97 12.74
CA GLY A 712 -57.80 -1.92 12.90
C GLY A 712 -57.54 -0.77 13.88
N GLY A 713 -56.89 0.31 13.38
CA GLY A 713 -57.33 1.72 13.44
C GLY A 713 -57.84 2.42 14.73
N GLY A 714 -57.31 3.64 14.94
CA GLY A 714 -58.17 4.84 14.88
C GLY A 714 -58.25 5.80 16.09
N SER A 715 -57.79 7.05 15.89
CA SER A 715 -58.16 8.31 16.61
C SER A 715 -57.85 8.47 18.12
N GLY A 716 -57.56 9.67 18.64
CA GLY A 716 -57.31 10.98 18.00
C GLY A 716 -57.53 12.21 18.93
N VAL A 717 -57.44 13.42 18.34
CA VAL A 717 -57.93 14.73 18.85
C VAL A 717 -57.09 15.50 19.91
N GLY A 718 -56.85 16.81 19.68
CA GLY A 718 -56.42 17.79 20.71
C GLY A 718 -55.30 18.78 20.29
N SER A 719 -55.48 19.68 19.29
CA SER A 719 -55.88 21.10 19.44
C SER A 719 -54.93 22.02 20.24
N GLY A 720 -54.41 23.14 19.71
CA GLY A 720 -54.48 23.69 18.34
C GLY A 720 -54.17 25.21 18.21
N ALA A 721 -54.35 25.74 16.99
CA ALA A 721 -54.51 27.17 16.58
C ALA A 721 -53.34 28.18 16.79
N GLY A 722 -53.13 29.20 15.93
CA GLY A 722 -53.78 29.63 14.66
C GLY A 722 -52.74 30.11 13.61
N ALA A 723 -53.01 30.16 12.30
CA ALA A 723 -53.92 31.04 11.53
C ALA A 723 -53.40 32.51 11.40
N GLY A 724 -53.29 33.15 10.23
CA GLY A 724 -53.54 32.80 8.81
C GLY A 724 -52.94 33.91 7.88
N GLY A 725 -53.12 33.99 6.55
CA GLY A 725 -53.87 33.18 5.56
C GLY A 725 -53.71 33.72 4.11
N ASN A 726 -54.52 33.17 3.17
CA ASN A 726 -54.73 33.36 1.70
C ASN A 726 -54.36 34.72 1.02
N SER A 727 -54.21 34.85 -0.31
CA SER A 727 -54.84 34.19 -1.51
C SER A 727 -53.92 34.17 -2.76
N GLU A 728 -53.94 33.18 -3.68
CA GLU A 728 -54.89 32.93 -4.81
C GLU A 728 -54.82 34.02 -5.92
N VAL A 729 -54.83 33.78 -7.26
CA VAL A 729 -55.78 33.04 -8.16
C VAL A 729 -55.16 32.76 -9.58
N ASP A 730 -55.55 31.65 -10.25
CA ASP A 730 -55.55 31.23 -11.71
C ASP A 730 -54.45 31.61 -12.75
N GLY A 731 -54.28 30.87 -13.87
CA GLY A 731 -54.88 29.58 -14.28
C GLY A 731 -54.95 29.33 -15.82
N GLY A 732 -55.35 28.11 -16.23
CA GLY A 732 -55.69 27.69 -17.61
C GLY A 732 -54.53 27.11 -18.46
N SER A 733 -54.50 25.92 -19.09
CA SER A 733 -55.41 24.78 -19.41
C SER A 733 -55.82 24.65 -20.90
N GLY A 734 -55.71 23.45 -21.50
CA GLY A 734 -56.32 23.11 -22.80
C GLY A 734 -55.82 21.79 -23.42
N ALA A 735 -56.72 20.82 -23.67
CA ALA A 735 -56.39 19.53 -24.33
C ALA A 735 -57.62 18.84 -24.96
N ARG A 736 -57.41 18.08 -26.06
CA ARG A 736 -58.21 16.99 -26.72
C ARG A 736 -57.81 16.92 -28.21
N ALA A 737 -57.57 15.82 -28.94
CA ALA A 737 -57.94 14.38 -28.90
C ALA A 737 -59.08 13.97 -29.88
N ARG A 738 -58.77 13.13 -30.89
CA ARG A 738 -59.64 12.18 -31.62
C ARG A 738 -58.83 11.26 -32.58
N ALA A 739 -59.48 10.27 -33.21
CA ALA A 739 -58.88 9.12 -33.92
C ALA A 739 -59.53 8.86 -35.32
N GLU A 740 -59.49 7.61 -35.83
CA GLU A 740 -60.06 7.07 -37.11
C GLU A 740 -59.20 7.32 -38.40
N ASP A 741 -59.05 6.41 -39.39
CA ASP A 741 -59.27 4.94 -39.45
C ASP A 741 -58.61 4.25 -40.69
N ASP A 742 -58.51 2.91 -40.66
CA ASP A 742 -58.51 1.86 -41.73
C ASP A 742 -57.46 1.78 -42.90
N GLY A 743 -57.25 0.56 -43.42
CA GLY A 743 -56.51 0.25 -44.67
C GLY A 743 -55.89 -1.16 -44.81
N THR A 744 -56.57 -2.11 -45.48
CA THR A 744 -56.16 -3.55 -45.53
C THR A 744 -55.80 -4.14 -46.91
N ALA A 745 -54.75 -4.97 -46.99
CA ALA A 745 -54.56 -6.14 -47.87
C ALA A 745 -53.31 -6.96 -47.42
N GLN A 746 -53.10 -8.29 -47.50
CA GLN A 746 -53.83 -9.50 -47.95
C GLN A 746 -53.26 -10.23 -49.20
N GLY A 747 -52.86 -11.52 -49.02
CA GLY A 747 -52.45 -12.47 -50.08
C GLY A 747 -51.06 -13.14 -49.83
N ASP A 748 -50.82 -14.47 -49.89
CA ASP A 748 -51.52 -15.76 -49.58
C ASP A 748 -50.85 -16.90 -50.45
N ALA A 749 -51.09 -18.18 -50.14
CA ALA A 749 -50.58 -19.44 -50.76
C ALA A 749 -49.14 -19.88 -50.37
N ARG A 750 -48.87 -21.05 -49.72
CA ARG A 750 -48.98 -22.51 -50.08
C ARG A 750 -47.83 -23.02 -50.98
N SER A 751 -47.40 -24.29 -50.96
CA SER A 751 -47.38 -25.44 -49.99
C SER A 751 -46.30 -26.46 -50.51
N ASP A 752 -46.10 -27.74 -50.14
CA ASP A 752 -46.84 -28.80 -49.41
C ASP A 752 -45.90 -29.99 -49.01
N GLY A 753 -46.41 -31.01 -48.28
CA GLY A 753 -45.76 -32.33 -48.03
C GLY A 753 -44.89 -32.43 -46.74
N ALA A 754 -45.00 -33.40 -45.80
CA ALA A 754 -45.38 -34.84 -45.79
C ALA A 754 -44.26 -35.81 -46.28
N GLN A 755 -44.03 -37.02 -45.72
CA GLN A 755 -44.83 -37.87 -44.81
C GLN A 755 -44.00 -39.04 -44.18
N ALA A 756 -44.45 -39.62 -43.03
CA ALA A 756 -44.33 -41.05 -42.62
C ALA A 756 -42.92 -41.70 -42.33
N LEU A 757 -42.75 -42.84 -41.61
CA LEU A 757 -43.54 -43.60 -40.60
C LEU A 757 -42.66 -44.69 -39.88
N GLY A 758 -43.07 -45.12 -38.68
CA GLY A 758 -42.80 -46.48 -38.10
C GLY A 758 -41.56 -46.66 -37.20
N ASP A 759 -41.49 -47.65 -36.28
CA ASP A 759 -42.54 -48.50 -35.68
C ASP A 759 -42.09 -49.11 -34.30
N ALA A 760 -42.96 -49.88 -33.64
CA ALA A 760 -42.91 -50.55 -32.31
C ALA A 760 -41.57 -51.17 -31.79
N GLY A 761 -41.38 -51.44 -30.49
CA GLY A 761 -42.21 -51.16 -29.28
C GLY A 761 -41.97 -52.13 -28.09
N HIS A 762 -42.81 -52.02 -27.03
CA HIS A 762 -43.06 -52.98 -25.92
C HIS A 762 -42.17 -53.05 -24.63
N ARG A 763 -42.79 -52.60 -23.51
CA ARG A 763 -42.89 -53.18 -22.13
C ARG A 763 -41.87 -52.94 -20.97
N VAL A 764 -42.33 -52.08 -20.04
CA VAL A 764 -42.48 -52.24 -18.56
C VAL A 764 -41.31 -52.77 -17.69
N GLN A 765 -40.75 -51.93 -16.81
CA GLN A 765 -40.99 -51.92 -15.35
C GLN A 765 -40.50 -50.60 -14.70
N ALA A 766 -40.62 -50.45 -13.37
CA ALA A 766 -40.66 -49.16 -12.66
C ALA A 766 -39.44 -48.92 -11.73
N SER A 767 -39.58 -47.96 -10.79
CA SER A 767 -38.57 -47.44 -9.84
C SER A 767 -37.61 -46.38 -10.46
N ASP A 768 -37.31 -45.22 -9.84
CA ASP A 768 -37.87 -44.59 -8.62
C ASP A 768 -37.93 -43.05 -8.77
N GLU A 769 -38.78 -42.40 -7.97
CA GLU A 769 -38.78 -40.94 -7.74
C GLU A 769 -37.67 -40.55 -6.75
N HIS A 770 -37.08 -39.36 -6.88
CA HIS A 770 -36.79 -38.48 -5.72
C HIS A 770 -36.55 -37.03 -6.14
N GLU A 771 -36.76 -36.11 -5.21
CA GLU A 771 -36.91 -34.68 -5.45
C GLU A 771 -35.58 -33.91 -5.50
N VAL A 772 -35.54 -32.84 -6.28
CA VAL A 772 -34.46 -31.83 -6.21
C VAL A 772 -34.76 -30.86 -5.07
N GLN A 773 -34.03 -30.96 -3.96
CA GLN A 773 -34.02 -29.90 -2.96
C GLN A 773 -33.23 -28.70 -3.46
N ALA A 774 -33.80 -27.50 -3.34
CA ALA A 774 -33.17 -26.26 -3.75
C ALA A 774 -32.24 -25.72 -2.64
N GLY A 775 -30.93 -25.76 -2.87
CA GLY A 775 -29.97 -24.91 -2.16
C GLY A 775 -29.81 -23.59 -2.91
N THR A 776 -30.01 -22.46 -2.22
CA THR A 776 -29.78 -21.12 -2.80
C THR A 776 -28.59 -20.44 -2.14
N GLU A 777 -27.40 -20.90 -2.49
CA GLU A 777 -26.18 -20.13 -2.39
C GLU A 777 -25.82 -19.67 -3.81
N ARG A 778 -25.60 -18.36 -3.99
CA ARG A 778 -25.11 -17.77 -5.23
C ARG A 778 -23.80 -17.06 -4.90
N ASP A 779 -22.69 -17.68 -5.29
CA ASP A 779 -21.40 -17.02 -5.23
C ASP A 779 -21.39 -15.81 -6.16
N VAL A 780 -21.18 -14.63 -5.57
CA VAL A 780 -20.91 -13.41 -6.32
C VAL A 780 -19.41 -13.39 -6.61
N GLN A 781 -19.01 -13.88 -7.78
CA GLN A 781 -17.65 -13.69 -8.26
C GLN A 781 -17.42 -12.21 -8.57
N ALA A 782 -16.75 -11.50 -7.67
CA ALA A 782 -16.31 -10.13 -7.89
C ALA A 782 -15.34 -10.09 -9.07
N GLY A 783 -15.59 -9.21 -10.04
CA GLY A 783 -14.67 -8.97 -11.14
C GLY A 783 -13.40 -8.29 -10.63
N THR A 784 -12.24 -8.90 -10.86
CA THR A 784 -11.02 -8.13 -11.04
C THR A 784 -11.09 -7.41 -12.39
N GLU A 785 -10.46 -6.24 -12.48
CA GLU A 785 -10.29 -5.55 -13.75
C GLU A 785 -9.52 -6.48 -14.71
N ARG A 786 -10.22 -6.94 -15.75
CA ARG A 786 -9.62 -7.67 -16.87
C ARG A 786 -9.48 -6.72 -18.03
N ASP A 787 -8.27 -6.54 -18.53
CA ASP A 787 -8.08 -6.09 -19.90
C ASP A 787 -8.79 -7.09 -20.83
N VAL A 788 -9.87 -6.64 -21.48
CA VAL A 788 -10.69 -7.50 -22.34
C VAL A 788 -10.02 -7.65 -23.69
N GLN A 789 -9.14 -8.65 -23.82
CA GLN A 789 -8.71 -9.16 -25.12
C GLN A 789 -9.50 -10.42 -25.48
N ALA A 790 -10.34 -10.30 -26.52
CA ALA A 790 -11.16 -11.39 -27.03
C ALA A 790 -10.29 -12.39 -27.81
N GLY A 791 -10.05 -13.56 -27.24
CA GLY A 791 -9.39 -14.66 -27.96
C GLY A 791 -10.27 -15.22 -29.07
N THR A 792 -9.91 -14.98 -30.34
CA THR A 792 -10.54 -15.65 -31.49
C THR A 792 -9.60 -16.67 -32.11
N GLU A 793 -9.79 -17.94 -31.80
CA GLU A 793 -9.12 -19.06 -32.49
C GLU A 793 -9.49 -19.08 -33.97
N ARG A 794 -8.48 -19.03 -34.86
CA ARG A 794 -8.56 -19.58 -36.22
C ARG A 794 -7.21 -20.14 -36.66
N ASP A 795 -7.19 -21.41 -37.04
CA ASP A 795 -6.04 -22.04 -37.68
C ASP A 795 -5.66 -21.31 -38.99
N VAL A 796 -4.39 -20.91 -39.09
CA VAL A 796 -3.79 -20.49 -40.37
C VAL A 796 -2.58 -21.37 -40.64
N GLN A 797 -2.80 -22.46 -41.40
CA GLN A 797 -1.72 -23.26 -41.97
C GLN A 797 -0.98 -22.46 -43.06
N ALA A 798 0.08 -21.76 -42.66
CA ALA A 798 0.99 -21.04 -43.56
C ALA A 798 2.35 -21.76 -43.67
N GLY A 799 2.35 -22.96 -44.26
CA GLY A 799 3.59 -23.67 -44.55
C GLY A 799 4.34 -23.08 -45.74
N THR A 800 5.55 -22.55 -45.51
CA THR A 800 6.57 -22.39 -46.57
C THR A 800 7.97 -22.61 -46.02
N GLU A 801 8.69 -23.56 -46.60
CA GLU A 801 10.07 -23.89 -46.24
C GLU A 801 11.03 -22.77 -46.66
N ARG A 802 11.94 -22.36 -45.76
CA ARG A 802 13.28 -21.84 -46.11
C ARG A 802 14.28 -22.23 -45.04
N ASP A 803 15.31 -22.97 -45.43
CA ASP A 803 16.43 -23.31 -44.56
C ASP A 803 17.19 -22.07 -44.09
N VAL A 804 17.42 -21.98 -42.78
CA VAL A 804 18.49 -21.17 -42.21
C VAL A 804 19.46 -22.13 -41.56
N GLN A 805 20.61 -22.34 -42.20
CA GLN A 805 21.63 -23.27 -41.71
C GLN A 805 22.22 -22.76 -40.38
N ALA A 806 22.20 -23.60 -39.35
CA ALA A 806 22.89 -23.32 -38.10
C ALA A 806 24.41 -23.33 -38.32
N GLY A 807 25.03 -22.14 -38.33
CA GLY A 807 26.48 -21.98 -38.37
C GLY A 807 27.06 -22.03 -36.95
N THR A 808 27.76 -23.11 -36.62
CA THR A 808 28.46 -23.28 -35.34
C THR A 808 29.75 -22.46 -35.24
N GLU A 809 30.17 -22.19 -34.01
CA GLU A 809 31.52 -21.77 -33.60
C GLU A 809 32.08 -20.44 -34.17
N ARG A 810 32.09 -19.42 -33.31
CA ARG A 810 33.20 -18.43 -33.25
C ARG A 810 33.50 -18.07 -31.80
N ASP A 811 34.78 -18.13 -31.44
CA ASP A 811 35.27 -17.67 -30.14
C ASP A 811 35.06 -16.17 -29.94
N VAL A 812 34.43 -15.78 -28.83
CA VAL A 812 34.40 -14.39 -28.38
C VAL A 812 35.61 -14.14 -27.50
N GLN A 813 36.69 -13.60 -28.06
CA GLN A 813 37.78 -13.05 -27.26
C GLN A 813 37.27 -11.81 -26.51
N ALA A 814 37.15 -11.92 -25.19
CA ALA A 814 36.71 -10.81 -24.33
C ALA A 814 37.72 -9.65 -24.39
N GLY A 815 37.33 -8.55 -25.04
CA GLY A 815 38.12 -7.33 -25.15
C GLY A 815 38.38 -6.67 -23.78
N THR A 816 39.61 -6.22 -23.55
CA THR A 816 40.09 -5.83 -22.21
C THR A 816 39.58 -4.46 -21.70
N GLU A 817 38.58 -3.87 -22.36
CA GLU A 817 38.20 -2.47 -22.19
C GLU A 817 37.21 -2.25 -21.02
N HIS A 818 36.37 -3.23 -20.67
CA HIS A 818 35.41 -3.13 -19.55
C HIS A 818 36.04 -2.90 -18.16
N ARG A 819 37.37 -3.04 -18.00
CA ARG A 819 38.05 -2.84 -16.71
C ARG A 819 38.30 -1.37 -16.33
N THR A 820 38.12 -0.42 -17.25
CA THR A 820 38.39 1.01 -16.97
C THR A 820 37.18 1.77 -16.44
N TRP A 821 35.95 1.45 -16.88
CA TRP A 821 34.72 2.05 -16.35
C TRP A 821 34.50 1.75 -14.87
N ALA A 822 34.46 0.47 -14.48
CA ALA A 822 34.28 0.07 -13.08
C ALA A 822 35.38 0.64 -12.15
N ALA A 823 36.60 0.89 -12.66
CA ALA A 823 37.69 1.50 -11.89
C ALA A 823 37.57 3.04 -11.75
N THR A 824 36.72 3.68 -12.55
CA THR A 824 36.49 5.14 -12.56
C THR A 824 35.28 5.49 -11.70
N GLU A 825 34.17 4.76 -11.83
CA GLU A 825 32.99 4.90 -10.96
C GLU A 825 33.34 4.68 -9.49
N ASN A 826 34.06 3.59 -9.18
CA ASN A 826 34.54 3.31 -7.82
C ASN A 826 35.44 4.43 -7.27
N ARG A 827 36.13 5.22 -8.10
CA ARG A 827 36.94 6.35 -7.64
C ARG A 827 36.13 7.62 -7.41
N ALA A 828 35.13 7.88 -8.26
CA ALA A 828 34.19 8.98 -8.05
C ALA A 828 33.36 8.74 -6.78
N GLN A 829 32.75 7.55 -6.65
CA GLN A 829 31.97 7.21 -5.45
C GLN A 829 32.84 7.05 -4.20
N ALA A 830 34.01 6.40 -4.23
CA ALA A 830 34.86 6.34 -3.02
C ALA A 830 35.33 7.73 -2.56
N ALA A 831 35.52 8.71 -3.46
CA ALA A 831 35.81 10.09 -3.08
C ALA A 831 34.62 10.83 -2.44
N VAL A 832 33.39 10.39 -2.70
CA VAL A 832 32.15 10.88 -2.08
C VAL A 832 31.86 10.12 -0.77
N GLU A 833 31.97 8.80 -0.76
CA GLU A 833 31.87 7.98 0.45
C GLU A 833 32.91 8.39 1.49
N HIS A 834 34.17 8.65 1.12
CA HIS A 834 35.19 9.15 2.05
C HIS A 834 34.91 10.60 2.54
N ARG A 835 34.02 11.36 1.89
CA ARG A 835 33.57 12.69 2.34
C ARG A 835 32.30 12.64 3.19
N LEU A 836 31.44 11.64 2.99
CA LEU A 836 30.16 11.49 3.70
C LEU A 836 30.26 10.50 4.89
N ARG A 837 30.99 9.40 4.73
CA ARG A 837 31.41 8.50 5.82
C ARG A 837 32.75 8.96 6.41
N THR A 838 32.69 9.88 7.38
CA THR A 838 33.64 9.77 8.50
C THR A 838 33.21 8.57 9.34
N PRO A 839 34.10 7.67 9.80
CA PRO A 839 33.69 6.56 10.65
C PRO A 839 32.94 7.08 11.89
N ALA A 840 31.79 6.47 12.20
CA ALA A 840 31.00 6.84 13.39
C ALA A 840 31.84 6.71 14.67
N GLU A 841 32.77 5.76 14.70
CA GLU A 841 33.73 5.53 15.78
C GLU A 841 34.60 6.75 16.13
N GLU A 842 34.98 7.59 15.16
CA GLU A 842 35.70 8.85 15.42
C GLU A 842 34.77 10.02 15.81
N ARG A 843 33.45 9.87 15.63
CA ARG A 843 32.44 10.85 16.04
C ARG A 843 31.78 10.56 17.40
N ILE A 844 32.18 9.51 18.11
CA ILE A 844 31.81 9.27 19.52
C ILE A 844 32.59 10.23 20.46
N SER A 845 32.45 11.53 20.21
CA SER A 845 32.83 12.60 21.13
C SER A 845 31.72 12.84 22.17
N PRO A 846 32.00 13.47 23.32
CA PRO A 846 31.11 13.52 24.49
C PRO A 846 29.81 14.35 24.34
N ILE A 847 29.44 14.72 23.11
CA ILE A 847 28.21 15.44 22.75
C ILE A 847 26.95 14.69 23.24
N THR A 848 27.01 13.36 23.35
CA THR A 848 25.91 12.54 23.91
C THR A 848 25.73 12.73 25.42
N GLU A 849 26.80 12.72 26.22
CA GLU A 849 26.71 13.05 27.65
C GLU A 849 26.31 14.51 27.86
N GLU A 850 26.84 15.43 27.05
CA GLU A 850 26.54 16.86 27.14
C GLU A 850 25.09 17.17 26.76
N ARG A 851 24.54 16.52 25.74
CA ARG A 851 23.10 16.56 25.42
C ARG A 851 22.25 15.88 26.49
N ALA A 852 22.66 14.74 27.04
CA ALA A 852 21.93 14.07 28.12
C ALA A 852 21.87 14.92 29.40
N ARG A 853 22.95 15.64 29.73
CA ARG A 853 22.96 16.65 30.79
C ARG A 853 22.07 17.84 30.46
N ALA A 854 22.16 18.41 29.25
CA ALA A 854 21.31 19.51 28.83
C ALA A 854 19.80 19.16 28.87
N VAL A 855 19.42 17.91 28.57
CA VAL A 855 18.04 17.40 28.75
C VAL A 855 17.65 17.33 30.23
N GLY A 856 18.55 16.85 31.09
CA GLY A 856 18.34 16.84 32.55
C GLY A 856 18.23 18.24 33.16
N GLU A 857 18.98 19.22 32.63
CA GLU A 857 18.92 20.63 33.01
C GLU A 857 17.67 21.34 32.44
N ALA A 858 17.15 20.90 31.29
CA ALA A 858 15.95 21.43 30.66
C ALA A 858 14.62 20.97 31.33
N GLY A 859 14.67 20.18 32.41
CA GLY A 859 13.49 19.74 33.16
C GLY A 859 12.59 18.73 32.43
N VAL A 860 13.05 18.16 31.31
CA VAL A 860 12.30 17.21 30.48
C VAL A 860 12.09 15.91 31.25
N ARG A 861 10.83 15.56 31.54
CA ARG A 861 10.48 14.32 32.26
C ARG A 861 10.04 13.21 31.31
N PRO A 862 10.80 12.11 31.18
CA PRO A 862 10.34 10.89 30.51
C PRO A 862 8.99 10.41 31.04
N ARG A 863 8.03 10.21 30.14
CA ARG A 863 6.69 9.68 30.45
C ARG A 863 6.42 8.29 29.89
N ALA A 864 7.18 7.88 28.87
CA ALA A 864 7.18 6.52 28.36
C ALA A 864 8.62 6.03 28.10
N VAL A 865 8.84 4.71 28.21
CA VAL A 865 10.03 4.01 27.73
C VAL A 865 9.61 2.83 26.87
N VAL A 866 10.23 2.71 25.71
CA VAL A 866 10.10 1.59 24.77
C VAL A 866 11.34 0.71 24.88
N VAL A 867 11.12 -0.60 24.89
CA VAL A 867 12.19 -1.61 24.81
C VAL A 867 11.75 -2.71 23.84
N ALA A 868 12.59 -3.05 22.86
CA ALA A 868 12.31 -4.09 21.88
C ALA A 868 13.53 -4.97 21.58
N THR A 869 13.30 -6.28 21.44
CA THR A 869 14.32 -7.25 21.03
C THR A 869 14.54 -7.19 19.52
N ARG A 870 15.80 -7.23 19.08
CA ARG A 870 16.22 -7.39 17.68
C ARG A 870 17.26 -8.51 17.53
N LEU A 871 17.35 -9.07 16.33
CA LEU A 871 18.21 -10.22 16.01
C LEU A 871 18.02 -11.37 17.04
N PRO A 872 16.77 -11.86 17.21
CA PRO A 872 16.41 -12.77 18.29
C PRO A 872 16.98 -14.20 18.12
N VAL A 873 17.30 -14.64 16.89
CA VAL A 873 17.92 -15.97 16.68
C VAL A 873 19.33 -15.98 17.26
N ARG A 874 20.15 -14.97 16.93
CA ARG A 874 21.50 -14.82 17.47
C ARG A 874 21.45 -14.57 18.97
N LEU A 875 20.47 -13.83 19.48
CA LEU A 875 20.26 -13.70 20.92
C LEU A 875 20.05 -15.08 21.56
N ALA A 876 19.14 -15.90 21.05
CA ALA A 876 18.87 -17.25 21.56
C ALA A 876 20.10 -18.16 21.47
N ALA A 877 20.73 -18.25 20.29
CA ALA A 877 21.95 -19.04 20.05
C ALA A 877 23.13 -18.61 20.94
N SER A 878 23.17 -17.35 21.37
CA SER A 878 24.18 -16.81 22.29
C SER A 878 23.90 -17.04 23.78
N GLY A 879 22.84 -17.78 24.13
CA GLY A 879 22.42 -18.05 25.51
C GLY A 879 21.44 -17.02 26.09
N GLY A 880 20.76 -16.25 25.24
CA GLY A 880 19.85 -15.18 25.66
C GLY A 880 20.58 -13.96 26.22
N TRP A 881 19.84 -13.13 26.98
CA TRP A 881 20.32 -11.84 27.49
C TRP A 881 21.53 -11.91 28.43
N GLY A 882 21.74 -13.04 29.11
CA GLY A 882 22.79 -13.19 30.12
C GLY A 882 22.72 -12.10 31.20
N GLY A 883 23.86 -11.48 31.51
CA GLY A 883 23.96 -10.37 32.46
C GLY A 883 23.58 -8.99 31.91
N THR A 884 22.94 -8.90 30.73
CA THR A 884 22.65 -7.60 30.08
C THR A 884 21.47 -6.89 30.73
N THR A 885 21.65 -5.60 31.04
CA THR A 885 20.69 -4.79 31.81
C THR A 885 20.40 -3.45 31.13
N LEU A 886 19.16 -2.98 31.23
CA LEU A 886 18.79 -1.60 30.90
C LEU A 886 18.64 -0.78 32.18
N THR A 887 19.06 0.49 32.15
CA THR A 887 18.89 1.44 33.26
C THR A 887 17.80 2.46 32.88
N LEU A 888 16.67 2.45 33.60
CA LEU A 888 15.55 3.35 33.36
C LEU A 888 15.79 4.75 33.96
N PRO A 889 15.18 5.81 33.39
CA PRO A 889 15.22 7.15 34.00
C PRO A 889 14.58 7.15 35.40
N ALA A 890 15.17 7.90 36.33
CA ALA A 890 14.93 7.76 37.78
C ALA A 890 13.45 7.85 38.20
N GLY A 891 12.95 6.78 38.82
CA GLY A 891 11.59 6.65 39.40
C GLY A 891 10.89 5.36 38.98
N THR A 892 9.56 5.33 39.15
CA THR A 892 8.70 4.15 39.02
C THR A 892 7.98 4.09 37.68
N TRP A 893 8.08 2.92 37.05
CA TRP A 893 7.56 2.62 35.73
C TRP A 893 6.62 1.42 35.78
N ARG A 894 5.51 1.47 35.03
CA ARG A 894 4.58 0.36 34.87
C ARG A 894 4.57 -0.10 33.41
N ASP A 895 4.81 -1.38 33.20
CA ASP A 895 4.63 -2.01 31.89
C ASP A 895 3.13 -2.11 31.56
N LEU A 896 2.73 -1.56 30.42
CA LEU A 896 1.35 -1.60 29.94
C LEU A 896 0.96 -2.95 29.30
N LEU A 897 1.95 -3.80 28.98
CA LEU A 897 1.75 -5.13 28.38
C LEU A 897 1.64 -6.21 29.46
N THR A 898 2.47 -6.13 30.51
CA THR A 898 2.54 -7.13 31.59
C THR A 898 1.94 -6.67 32.92
N GLY A 899 1.76 -5.36 33.11
CA GLY A 899 1.33 -4.76 34.39
C GLY A 899 2.43 -4.64 35.45
N GLY A 900 3.63 -5.15 35.19
CA GLY A 900 4.76 -5.16 36.13
C GLY A 900 5.28 -3.76 36.50
N LEU A 901 5.84 -3.63 37.72
CA LEU A 901 6.42 -2.38 38.22
C LEU A 901 7.95 -2.46 38.27
N PHE A 902 8.59 -1.40 37.80
CA PHE A 902 10.01 -1.37 37.46
C PHE A 902 10.69 -0.06 37.88
N THR A 903 11.94 -0.15 38.35
CA THR A 903 12.76 0.99 38.81
C THR A 903 14.24 0.74 38.55
N GLY A 904 14.99 1.76 38.10
CA GLY A 904 16.45 1.72 38.05
C GLY A 904 17.03 0.73 37.03
N ARG A 905 18.04 -0.06 37.44
CA ARG A 905 18.75 -1.02 36.58
C ARG A 905 18.11 -2.40 36.62
N ILE A 906 17.71 -2.93 35.46
CA ILE A 906 16.87 -4.13 35.32
C ILE A 906 17.51 -5.13 34.34
N PRO A 907 17.60 -6.43 34.66
CA PRO A 907 17.99 -7.46 33.69
C PRO A 907 16.98 -7.56 32.55
N LEU A 908 17.45 -7.53 31.30
CA LEU A 908 16.57 -7.67 30.13
C LEU A 908 15.87 -9.03 30.07
N ALA A 909 16.49 -10.07 30.64
CA ALA A 909 15.88 -11.40 30.81
C ALA A 909 14.63 -11.40 31.72
N HIS A 910 14.46 -10.38 32.57
CA HIS A 910 13.27 -10.19 33.38
C HIS A 910 12.26 -9.30 32.63
N LEU A 911 12.71 -8.14 32.13
CA LEU A 911 11.84 -7.15 31.48
C LEU A 911 11.18 -7.65 30.20
N LEU A 912 11.90 -8.49 29.43
CA LEU A 912 11.46 -9.06 28.15
C LEU A 912 11.20 -10.57 28.26
N GLY A 913 10.83 -11.03 29.47
CA GLY A 913 10.63 -12.46 29.77
C GLY A 913 9.25 -13.00 29.39
N GLN A 914 8.22 -12.14 29.31
CA GLN A 914 6.85 -12.51 28.91
C GLN A 914 6.56 -12.13 27.45
N TYR A 915 7.04 -10.97 27.02
CA TYR A 915 6.95 -10.49 25.63
C TYR A 915 8.35 -10.04 25.17
N PRO A 916 8.69 -10.17 23.87
CA PRO A 916 9.95 -9.69 23.31
C PRO A 916 10.05 -8.16 23.25
N VAL A 917 9.03 -7.45 23.72
CA VAL A 917 8.91 -6.01 23.81
C VAL A 917 8.32 -5.61 25.17
N SER A 918 8.62 -4.40 25.65
CA SER A 918 7.98 -3.81 26.82
C SER A 918 7.67 -2.33 26.57
N LEU A 919 6.50 -1.89 27.01
CA LEU A 919 6.05 -0.50 26.90
C LEU A 919 5.76 0.04 28.29
N LEU A 920 6.70 0.79 28.84
CA LEU A 920 6.63 1.33 30.18
C LEU A 920 5.99 2.72 30.17
N GLU A 921 4.87 2.91 30.86
CA GLU A 921 4.36 4.24 31.22
C GLU A 921 4.88 4.65 32.61
N ARG A 922 5.07 5.94 32.81
CA ARG A 922 5.51 6.51 34.07
C ARG A 922 4.38 6.48 35.12
N HIS A 923 4.62 5.87 36.28
CA HIS A 923 3.60 5.56 37.29
C HIS A 923 3.59 6.51 38.51
N ASP A 924 4.64 7.31 38.72
CA ASP A 924 4.77 8.23 39.87
C ASP A 924 4.57 9.72 39.52
N LEU A 925 3.71 9.99 38.52
CA LEU A 925 3.28 11.33 38.08
C LEU A 925 1.78 11.54 38.31
#